data_AF-A0A2N5AIP7-F1
#
_entry.id   AF-A0A2N5AIP7-F1
#
_cell.length_a   1.000
_cell.length_b   1.000
_cell.length_c   1.000
_cell.angle_alpha   90.00
_cell.angle_beta   90.00
_cell.angle_gamma   90.00
#
_symmetry.space_group_name_H-M   'P 1'
#
loop_
_entity.id
_entity.type
_entity.pdbx_description
1 polymer ?
#
loop_
_entity_poly.entity_id
_entity_poly.type
_entity_poly.pdbx_seq_one_letter_code
_entity_poly.pdbx_strand_id
1 'polypeptide(L)'
;ANTRDERETFSPLRHLAWQNAHYFTLRTTFNQPGHLATVVAFDLPINDLIPPGMALDSFRIEPDPSQNIATNPDKETTDHIGITFNGMQIDIATDISTTGMQLLWTVPLSSMLLAALQNILLPLLLNIGLLALALFGFTTFRHFKGRSNPSGAGLPSAANSELRLLRAINEEIVSLLPLGLLVHDQEANRTLISNPIADHLLPHLNLQNITNMADQHQGVIQATVNNEQYEIRQYRSQVAPRTQILIIRDQDREVLVNKKLKQAQRLYEKNQQGRAAFMQHIGSALKQPALNLAAEAAALDSAESRTLAQHADELVKLIDDIQLANLLESDTWKTSQALFSVQELIDDVVPEVLPAMKRKGLQLLINNELPAGEQRYGDREALRRTLVLLIQYSITTTPIGKITLDVCQDESASDRLTFRILDTGNGVSANEIDNLHFPYLNETQSDLYGKANALTFWLCDRMTRKLGGQLTIKARESLGTRYTLHLKMPASEEAPEAGEHLLDDVIVLLDVTSSEVRRIVTRQLESWGASCITPDDRATSQAFDLYLTDNPSNLTASGLLLSDDEVGIRKIGPGQLRVNFNISTAMQEAILQLIEQQLAEEAVQPATSGNESNAELHASGYYALFADTVPDDVQRLYTEIEAGDFAALAQTAHRLKGAFAMLNLIPGKQLCETLEHLIREKDAQGIEKYISDIDAYVKSLL
;
A
#
# COMPACT_ATOMS: atom_id res chain seq x y z
N ALA A 1 -116.91 -68.38 -24.33
CA ALA A 1 -116.64 -67.04 -24.87
C ALA A 1 -115.86 -66.25 -23.84
N ASN A 2 -114.68 -65.73 -24.24
CA ASN A 2 -113.80 -64.72 -23.64
C ASN A 2 -113.26 -64.92 -22.19
N THR A 3 -112.08 -65.53 -22.06
CA THR A 3 -111.18 -65.39 -20.90
C THR A 3 -110.21 -64.22 -21.13
N ARG A 4 -110.16 -63.27 -20.18
CA ARG A 4 -109.23 -62.12 -20.14
C ARG A 4 -107.81 -62.60 -19.80
N ASP A 5 -106.79 -62.07 -20.48
CA ASP A 5 -105.38 -62.24 -20.12
C ASP A 5 -104.99 -61.06 -19.19
N GLU A 6 -104.48 -61.35 -17.99
CA GLU A 6 -104.08 -60.36 -16.97
C GLU A 6 -102.60 -60.55 -16.64
N ARG A 7 -101.80 -59.47 -16.72
CA ARG A 7 -100.37 -59.49 -16.40
C ARG A 7 -100.02 -58.33 -15.48
N GLU A 8 -99.39 -58.65 -14.35
CA GLU A 8 -98.92 -57.71 -13.33
C GLU A 8 -97.41 -57.50 -13.41
N THR A 9 -96.95 -56.26 -13.24
CA THR A 9 -95.53 -55.89 -13.21
C THR A 9 -95.28 -54.75 -12.22
N PHE A 10 -94.20 -54.83 -11.44
CA PHE A 10 -93.79 -53.79 -10.51
C PHE A 10 -92.66 -52.92 -11.10
N SER A 11 -92.69 -51.61 -10.82
CA SER A 11 -91.60 -50.70 -11.17
C SER A 11 -90.42 -50.84 -10.20
N PRO A 12 -89.19 -50.39 -10.54
CA PRO A 12 -88.16 -50.13 -9.55
C PRO A 12 -88.62 -49.07 -8.53
N LEU A 13 -87.94 -49.00 -7.38
CA LEU A 13 -88.26 -48.05 -6.32
C LEU A 13 -88.15 -46.62 -6.86
N ARG A 14 -89.21 -45.84 -6.71
CA ARG A 14 -89.27 -44.44 -7.14
C ARG A 14 -89.48 -43.53 -5.95
N HIS A 15 -88.93 -42.33 -6.05
CA HIS A 15 -89.10 -41.28 -5.04
C HIS A 15 -90.04 -40.20 -5.56
N LEU A 16 -91.13 -39.97 -4.84
CA LEU A 16 -92.07 -38.88 -5.06
C LEU A 16 -91.60 -37.68 -4.23
N ALA A 17 -90.80 -36.82 -4.85
CA ALA A 17 -90.10 -35.71 -4.20
C ALA A 17 -90.99 -34.78 -3.36
N TRP A 18 -92.25 -34.56 -3.77
CA TRP A 18 -93.16 -33.67 -3.06
C TRP A 18 -93.59 -34.20 -1.69
N GLN A 19 -93.93 -35.50 -1.59
CA GLN A 19 -94.39 -36.13 -0.35
C GLN A 19 -93.24 -36.79 0.42
N ASN A 20 -92.02 -36.68 -0.11
CA ASN A 20 -90.84 -37.40 0.33
C ASN A 20 -91.11 -38.90 0.50
N ALA A 21 -91.95 -39.46 -0.38
CA ALA A 21 -92.46 -40.82 -0.29
C ALA A 21 -91.82 -41.72 -1.34
N HIS A 22 -91.22 -42.82 -0.90
CA HIS A 22 -90.74 -43.87 -1.78
C HIS A 22 -91.87 -44.85 -2.05
N TYR A 23 -92.04 -45.25 -3.30
CA TYR A 23 -93.15 -46.11 -3.71
C TYR A 23 -92.77 -47.02 -4.88
N PHE A 24 -93.50 -48.13 -5.00
CA PHE A 24 -93.48 -49.01 -6.17
C PHE A 24 -94.78 -48.85 -6.95
N THR A 25 -94.71 -48.76 -8.27
CA THR A 25 -95.92 -48.78 -9.12
C THR A 25 -96.22 -50.20 -9.56
N LEU A 26 -97.36 -50.76 -9.13
CA LEU A 26 -97.93 -51.98 -9.67
C LEU A 26 -98.74 -51.65 -10.92
N ARG A 27 -98.41 -52.27 -12.06
CA ARG A 27 -99.18 -52.14 -13.31
C ARG A 27 -99.83 -53.46 -13.65
N THR A 28 -101.15 -53.45 -13.73
CA THR A 28 -101.97 -54.58 -14.15
C THR A 28 -102.60 -54.26 -15.50
N THR A 29 -102.34 -55.12 -16.48
CA THR A 29 -102.82 -54.93 -17.87
C THR A 29 -103.94 -55.91 -18.18
N PHE A 30 -105.11 -55.38 -18.57
CA PHE A 30 -106.28 -56.17 -18.97
C PHE A 30 -106.42 -56.15 -20.49
N ASN A 31 -106.41 -57.32 -21.13
CA ASN A 31 -106.60 -57.42 -22.57
C ASN A 31 -107.91 -58.18 -22.91
N GLN A 32 -108.77 -57.57 -23.73
CA GLN A 32 -109.95 -58.24 -24.30
C GLN A 32 -109.89 -58.19 -25.84
N PRO A 33 -110.09 -59.32 -26.55
CA PRO A 33 -110.01 -59.35 -28.01
C PRO A 33 -111.03 -58.40 -28.65
N GLY A 34 -110.57 -57.41 -29.42
CA GLY A 34 -111.40 -56.42 -30.12
C GLY A 34 -111.50 -55.03 -29.48
N HIS A 35 -110.93 -54.83 -28.27
CA HIS A 35 -110.84 -53.53 -27.59
C HIS A 35 -109.38 -53.14 -27.29
N LEU A 36 -109.11 -51.84 -27.06
CA LEU A 36 -107.81 -51.35 -26.60
C LEU A 36 -107.52 -51.87 -25.18
N ALA A 37 -106.29 -52.33 -24.94
CA ALA A 37 -105.84 -52.81 -23.63
C ALA A 37 -105.93 -51.71 -22.57
N THR A 38 -106.53 -52.02 -21.42
CA THR A 38 -106.62 -51.08 -20.29
C THR A 38 -105.52 -51.41 -19.30
N VAL A 39 -104.65 -50.45 -19.01
CA VAL A 39 -103.60 -50.56 -18.00
C VAL A 39 -104.04 -49.80 -16.76
N VAL A 40 -104.19 -50.49 -15.63
CA VAL A 40 -104.42 -49.86 -14.34
C VAL A 40 -103.09 -49.87 -13.58
N ALA A 41 -102.70 -48.73 -13.03
CA ALA A 41 -101.48 -48.59 -12.27
C ALA A 41 -101.78 -48.06 -10.86
N PHE A 42 -101.22 -48.71 -9.84
CA PHE A 42 -101.34 -48.31 -8.43
C PHE A 42 -99.96 -48.03 -7.85
N ASP A 43 -99.82 -46.92 -7.13
CA ASP A 43 -98.57 -46.56 -6.44
C ASP A 43 -98.66 -46.97 -4.97
N LEU A 44 -97.73 -47.83 -4.53
CA LEU A 44 -97.64 -48.40 -3.17
C LEU A 44 -96.51 -47.73 -2.39
N PRO A 45 -96.81 -46.83 -1.43
CA PRO A 45 -95.79 -46.17 -0.61
C PRO A 45 -95.17 -47.11 0.44
N ILE A 46 -93.85 -47.03 0.65
CA ILE A 46 -93.09 -47.94 1.53
C ILE A 46 -92.28 -47.24 2.63
N ASN A 47 -92.45 -45.93 2.82
CA ASN A 47 -91.61 -45.15 3.74
C ASN A 47 -91.56 -45.69 5.18
N ASP A 48 -92.66 -46.22 5.70
CA ASP A 48 -92.73 -46.72 7.09
C ASP A 48 -92.01 -48.07 7.26
N LEU A 49 -91.64 -48.73 6.16
CA LEU A 49 -90.95 -50.03 6.15
C LEU A 49 -89.43 -49.90 6.15
N ILE A 50 -88.87 -48.70 5.95
CA ILE A 50 -87.41 -48.52 5.80
C ILE A 50 -86.80 -47.75 6.99
N PRO A 51 -85.88 -48.35 7.77
CA PRO A 51 -85.24 -47.68 8.89
C PRO A 51 -84.41 -46.45 8.46
N PRO A 52 -84.37 -45.36 9.26
CA PRO A 52 -83.80 -44.06 8.89
C PRO A 52 -82.27 -44.01 8.68
N GLY A 53 -81.57 -45.14 8.73
CA GLY A 53 -80.12 -45.24 8.53
C GLY A 53 -79.69 -46.20 7.41
N MET A 54 -80.63 -46.79 6.65
CA MET A 54 -80.31 -47.71 5.56
C MET A 54 -80.27 -47.00 4.20
N ALA A 55 -79.28 -47.36 3.37
CA ALA A 55 -79.17 -46.84 2.01
C ALA A 55 -80.29 -47.40 1.11
N LEU A 56 -81.11 -46.49 0.58
CA LEU A 56 -82.36 -46.82 -0.13
C LEU A 56 -82.16 -47.46 -1.50
N ASP A 57 -81.01 -47.24 -2.13
CA ASP A 57 -80.66 -47.78 -3.46
C ASP A 57 -80.48 -49.31 -3.47
N SER A 58 -80.32 -49.91 -2.29
CA SER A 58 -80.07 -51.34 -2.09
C SER A 58 -81.35 -52.20 -2.04
N PHE A 59 -82.52 -51.62 -2.26
CA PHE A 59 -83.80 -52.27 -2.01
C PHE A 59 -84.56 -52.60 -3.30
N ARG A 60 -84.96 -53.86 -3.48
CA ARG A 60 -85.69 -54.33 -4.67
C ARG A 60 -86.80 -55.30 -4.29
N ILE A 61 -87.89 -55.29 -5.03
CA ILE A 61 -88.95 -56.28 -4.92
C ILE A 61 -88.96 -57.10 -6.20
N GLU A 62 -88.78 -58.41 -6.07
CA GLU A 62 -88.79 -59.35 -7.18
C GLU A 62 -89.82 -60.46 -6.92
N PRO A 63 -90.49 -60.98 -7.96
CA PRO A 63 -91.40 -62.11 -7.80
C PRO A 63 -90.63 -63.33 -7.29
N ASP A 64 -91.20 -64.00 -6.29
CA ASP A 64 -90.58 -65.16 -5.66
C ASP A 64 -90.52 -66.31 -6.70
N PRO A 65 -89.32 -66.77 -7.09
CA PRO A 65 -89.19 -67.85 -8.07
C PRO A 65 -89.79 -69.17 -7.60
N SER A 66 -90.08 -69.33 -6.30
CA SER A 66 -90.60 -70.56 -5.71
C SER A 66 -92.13 -70.75 -5.83
N GLN A 67 -92.88 -69.74 -6.29
CA GLN A 67 -94.35 -69.85 -6.45
C GLN A 67 -94.86 -70.55 -7.72
N ASN A 68 -93.99 -70.99 -8.62
CA ASN A 68 -94.42 -71.73 -9.82
C ASN A 68 -94.70 -73.23 -9.58
N ILE A 69 -94.70 -73.73 -8.34
CA ILE A 69 -95.03 -75.14 -8.02
C ILE A 69 -95.95 -75.20 -6.79
N ALA A 70 -97.10 -75.83 -6.96
CA ALA A 70 -98.31 -75.74 -6.12
C ALA A 70 -98.33 -76.58 -4.82
N THR A 71 -99.25 -76.20 -3.90
CA THR A 71 -99.79 -76.90 -2.69
C THR A 71 -98.95 -76.75 -1.40
N ASN A 72 -99.45 -76.28 -0.24
CA ASN A 72 -100.65 -76.64 0.54
C ASN A 72 -101.06 -75.45 1.48
N PRO A 73 -102.34 -75.11 1.68
CA PRO A 73 -102.75 -73.88 2.39
C PRO A 73 -103.08 -74.11 3.87
N ASP A 74 -102.17 -74.71 4.66
CA ASP A 74 -102.44 -75.02 6.08
C ASP A 74 -101.19 -75.00 6.98
N LYS A 75 -100.26 -74.05 6.77
CA LYS A 75 -99.20 -73.77 7.75
C LYS A 75 -99.03 -72.27 7.99
N GLU A 76 -99.19 -71.89 9.25
CA GLU A 76 -98.82 -70.59 9.81
C GLU A 76 -97.45 -70.15 9.25
N THR A 77 -97.45 -69.07 8.47
CA THR A 77 -96.28 -68.52 7.79
C THR A 77 -95.40 -67.78 8.79
N THR A 78 -94.35 -68.42 9.28
CA THR A 78 -93.23 -67.72 9.92
C THR A 78 -92.37 -67.06 8.84
N ASP A 79 -92.19 -65.74 8.92
CA ASP A 79 -91.35 -64.94 8.01
C ASP A 79 -89.93 -65.53 7.95
N HIS A 80 -89.56 -66.14 6.82
CA HIS A 80 -88.22 -66.66 6.60
C HIS A 80 -87.36 -65.57 5.93
N ILE A 81 -86.31 -65.13 6.63
CA ILE A 81 -85.28 -64.23 6.09
C ILE A 81 -84.13 -65.08 5.53
N GLY A 82 -83.91 -65.05 4.22
CA GLY A 82 -82.82 -65.73 3.53
C GLY A 82 -81.64 -64.81 3.29
N ILE A 83 -80.43 -65.18 3.72
CA ILE A 83 -79.21 -64.39 3.47
C ILE A 83 -78.31 -65.15 2.49
N THR A 84 -78.02 -64.55 1.35
CA THR A 84 -77.12 -65.09 0.32
C THR A 84 -75.92 -64.16 0.10
N PHE A 85 -74.73 -64.75 0.04
CA PHE A 85 -73.49 -64.01 -0.17
C PHE A 85 -73.10 -64.07 -1.65
N ASN A 86 -73.21 -62.95 -2.35
CA ASN A 86 -72.89 -62.83 -3.77
C ASN A 86 -71.60 -62.01 -3.95
N GLY A 87 -70.47 -62.66 -3.72
CA GLY A 87 -69.14 -62.04 -3.78
C GLY A 87 -68.94 -60.96 -2.71
N MET A 88 -68.85 -59.70 -3.14
CA MET A 88 -68.65 -58.54 -2.26
C MET A 88 -69.96 -57.90 -1.80
N GLN A 89 -71.11 -58.52 -2.09
CA GLN A 89 -72.44 -58.06 -1.69
C GLN A 89 -73.17 -59.15 -0.91
N ILE A 90 -73.87 -58.76 0.15
CA ILE A 90 -74.73 -59.62 0.96
C ILE A 90 -76.16 -59.29 0.61
N ASP A 91 -76.88 -60.24 0.04
CA ASP A 91 -78.28 -60.11 -0.30
C ASP A 91 -79.13 -60.73 0.81
N ILE A 92 -80.03 -59.95 1.39
CA ILE A 92 -80.96 -60.35 2.45
C ILE A 92 -82.36 -60.30 1.85
N ALA A 93 -82.94 -61.47 1.57
CA ALA A 93 -84.28 -61.63 1.02
C ALA A 93 -85.28 -61.92 2.15
N THR A 94 -86.46 -61.30 2.11
CA THR A 94 -87.58 -61.59 3.02
C THR A 94 -88.87 -61.69 2.21
N ASP A 95 -89.65 -62.75 2.43
CA ASP A 95 -90.87 -62.99 1.66
C ASP A 95 -92.04 -62.15 2.17
N ILE A 96 -92.85 -61.58 1.26
CA ILE A 96 -94.08 -60.86 1.61
C ILE A 96 -95.24 -61.86 1.58
N SER A 97 -95.66 -62.31 2.76
CA SER A 97 -96.80 -63.21 2.92
C SER A 97 -98.06 -62.57 2.31
N THR A 98 -98.64 -63.24 1.29
CA THR A 98 -99.87 -62.92 0.51
C THR A 98 -99.69 -62.51 -0.96
N THR A 99 -98.53 -62.04 -1.43
CA THR A 99 -98.40 -61.49 -2.80
C THR A 99 -97.39 -62.21 -3.72
N GLY A 100 -96.75 -63.28 -3.23
CA GLY A 100 -95.83 -64.07 -4.06
C GLY A 100 -94.57 -63.34 -4.51
N MET A 101 -94.14 -62.36 -3.73
CA MET A 101 -92.96 -61.57 -4.00
C MET A 101 -92.05 -61.54 -2.80
N GLN A 102 -90.76 -61.43 -3.06
CA GLN A 102 -89.70 -61.30 -2.06
C GLN A 102 -89.05 -59.92 -2.14
N LEU A 103 -88.63 -59.45 -0.98
CA LEU A 103 -88.01 -58.16 -0.75
C LEU A 103 -86.53 -58.37 -0.51
N LEU A 104 -85.70 -57.92 -1.45
CA LEU A 104 -84.26 -58.11 -1.49
C LEU A 104 -83.53 -56.85 -1.06
N TRP A 105 -82.65 -56.99 -0.06
CA TRP A 105 -81.77 -55.91 0.42
C TRP A 105 -80.30 -56.27 0.23
N THR A 106 -79.57 -55.48 -0.55
CA THR A 106 -78.18 -55.76 -0.93
C THR A 106 -77.18 -54.86 -0.20
N VAL A 107 -76.32 -55.42 0.66
CA VAL A 107 -75.30 -54.69 1.44
C VAL A 107 -73.88 -54.97 0.93
N PRO A 108 -73.10 -53.95 0.50
CA PRO A 108 -71.71 -54.15 0.09
C PRO A 108 -70.78 -54.41 1.28
N LEU A 109 -70.03 -55.52 1.24
CA LEU A 109 -69.09 -55.95 2.29
C LEU A 109 -67.92 -54.97 2.49
N SER A 110 -67.53 -54.22 1.45
CA SER A 110 -66.41 -53.28 1.50
C SER A 110 -66.66 -52.13 2.48
N SER A 111 -67.88 -51.62 2.56
CA SER A 111 -68.23 -50.55 3.51
C SER A 111 -68.17 -51.05 4.95
N MET A 112 -68.64 -52.28 5.20
CA MET A 112 -68.54 -52.95 6.49
C MET A 112 -67.09 -53.17 6.92
N LEU A 113 -66.22 -53.65 6.01
CA LEU A 113 -64.80 -53.88 6.28
C LEU A 113 -64.04 -52.58 6.59
N LEU A 114 -64.31 -51.51 5.84
CA LEU A 114 -63.67 -50.22 6.07
C LEU A 114 -64.10 -49.63 7.43
N ALA A 115 -65.38 -49.73 7.76
CA ALA A 115 -65.90 -49.31 9.06
C ALA A 115 -65.30 -50.13 10.21
N ALA A 116 -65.15 -51.45 10.04
CA ALA A 116 -64.50 -52.32 11.01
C ALA A 116 -63.01 -51.95 11.21
N LEU A 117 -62.29 -51.65 10.12
CA LEU A 117 -60.88 -51.26 10.17
C LEU A 117 -60.70 -49.94 10.93
N GLN A 118 -61.55 -48.93 10.68
CA GLN A 118 -61.50 -47.65 11.39
C GLN A 118 -61.70 -47.82 12.91
N ASN A 119 -62.61 -48.70 13.33
CA ASN A 119 -62.85 -48.97 14.74
C ASN A 119 -61.69 -49.72 15.43
N ILE A 120 -60.97 -50.59 14.70
CA ILE A 120 -59.90 -51.43 15.28
C ILE A 120 -58.53 -50.73 15.23
N LEU A 121 -58.36 -49.67 14.42
CA LEU A 121 -57.07 -49.00 14.22
C LEU A 121 -56.46 -48.46 15.51
N LEU A 122 -57.26 -47.80 16.35
CA LEU A 122 -56.80 -47.19 17.60
C LEU A 122 -56.30 -48.23 18.63
N PRO A 123 -57.05 -49.30 18.97
CA PRO A 123 -56.54 -50.33 19.88
C PRO A 123 -55.34 -51.11 19.30
N LEU A 124 -55.23 -51.25 17.98
CA LEU A 124 -54.06 -51.86 17.34
C LEU A 124 -52.79 -51.01 17.56
N LEU A 125 -52.88 -49.70 17.32
CA LEU A 125 -51.77 -48.75 17.54
C LEU A 125 -51.33 -48.72 19.00
N LEU A 126 -52.28 -48.76 19.94
CA LEU A 126 -51.98 -48.80 21.37
C LEU A 126 -51.20 -50.06 21.76
N ASN A 127 -51.58 -51.23 21.24
CA ASN A 127 -50.86 -52.49 21.49
C ASN A 127 -49.44 -52.48 20.91
N ILE A 128 -49.25 -51.92 19.71
CA ILE A 128 -47.91 -51.77 19.11
C ILE A 128 -47.04 -50.82 19.95
N GLY A 129 -47.60 -49.72 20.45
CA GLY A 129 -46.92 -48.80 21.35
C GLY A 129 -46.51 -49.46 22.67
N LEU A 130 -47.40 -50.25 23.28
CA LEU A 130 -47.11 -51.00 24.51
C LEU A 130 -46.00 -52.04 24.31
N LEU A 131 -45.99 -52.73 23.17
CA LEU A 131 -44.94 -53.69 22.81
C LEU A 131 -43.58 -52.99 22.65
N ALA A 132 -43.54 -51.83 21.98
CA ALA A 132 -42.33 -51.04 21.82
C ALA A 132 -41.78 -50.55 23.16
N LEU A 133 -42.67 -50.12 24.07
CA LEU A 133 -42.32 -49.66 25.41
C LEU A 133 -41.80 -50.80 26.29
N ALA A 134 -42.38 -52.01 26.17
CA ALA A 134 -41.88 -53.21 26.84
C ALA A 134 -40.50 -53.64 26.34
N LEU A 135 -40.27 -53.61 25.02
CA LEU A 135 -38.96 -53.90 24.41
C LEU A 135 -37.91 -52.86 24.82
N PHE A 136 -38.27 -51.58 24.84
CA PHE A 136 -37.40 -50.50 25.32
C PHE A 136 -37.09 -50.61 26.81
N GLY A 137 -38.07 -50.96 27.63
CA GLY A 137 -37.86 -51.26 29.06
C GLY A 137 -36.91 -52.45 29.25
N PHE A 138 -37.09 -53.52 28.48
CA PHE A 138 -36.24 -54.71 28.57
C PHE A 138 -34.78 -54.43 28.18
N THR A 139 -34.54 -53.66 27.11
CA THR A 139 -33.18 -53.33 26.68
C THR A 139 -32.47 -52.38 27.64
N THR A 140 -33.19 -51.39 28.17
CA THR A 140 -32.64 -50.42 29.15
C THR A 140 -32.33 -51.06 30.49
N PHE A 141 -33.22 -51.88 31.06
CA PHE A 141 -32.96 -52.56 32.33
C PHE A 141 -31.84 -53.61 32.27
N ARG A 142 -31.64 -54.26 31.11
CA ARG A 142 -30.54 -55.22 30.94
C ARG A 142 -29.17 -54.54 30.82
N HIS A 143 -29.12 -53.30 30.33
CA HIS A 143 -27.87 -52.51 30.28
C HIS A 143 -27.57 -51.75 31.58
N PHE A 144 -28.53 -51.66 32.52
CA PHE A 144 -28.35 -50.93 33.79
C PHE A 144 -27.93 -51.81 34.98
N LYS A 145 -27.70 -53.11 34.78
CA LYS A 145 -27.15 -54.01 35.81
C LYS A 145 -25.62 -53.88 35.86
N GLY A 146 -25.15 -52.78 36.43
CA GLY A 146 -23.73 -52.45 36.55
C GLY A 146 -23.39 -51.38 37.58
N ARG A 147 -24.08 -51.33 38.73
CA ARG A 147 -23.55 -50.90 40.05
C ARG A 147 -24.64 -50.92 41.11
N SER A 148 -24.33 -51.54 42.23
CA SER A 148 -25.17 -51.77 43.42
C SER A 148 -25.49 -50.50 44.22
N ASN A 149 -26.75 -50.44 44.70
CA ASN A 149 -27.44 -49.60 45.71
C ASN A 149 -26.64 -49.17 46.98
N PRO A 150 -27.14 -48.26 47.89
CA PRO A 150 -28.54 -47.81 48.07
C PRO A 150 -28.79 -46.30 48.37
N SER A 151 -30.09 -45.95 48.43
CA SER A 151 -30.77 -44.86 49.19
C SER A 151 -31.03 -43.49 48.52
N GLY A 152 -32.33 -43.17 48.37
CA GLY A 152 -32.87 -41.83 48.67
C GLY A 152 -33.20 -40.90 47.50
N ALA A 153 -34.48 -40.90 47.10
CA ALA A 153 -35.33 -39.82 46.57
C ALA A 153 -34.78 -38.84 45.48
N GLY A 154 -35.54 -38.76 44.38
CA GLY A 154 -35.15 -38.12 43.11
C GLY A 154 -35.21 -36.60 43.01
N LEU A 155 -34.49 -36.10 41.99
CA LEU A 155 -34.50 -34.77 41.36
C LEU A 155 -34.05 -34.93 39.86
N PRO A 156 -34.40 -34.00 38.94
CA PRO A 156 -34.66 -34.28 37.51
C PRO A 156 -33.42 -34.56 36.63
N SER A 157 -33.58 -35.41 35.61
CA SER A 157 -32.49 -36.02 34.81
C SER A 157 -31.72 -35.08 33.87
N ALA A 158 -32.24 -33.88 33.54
CA ALA A 158 -31.56 -32.92 32.65
C ALA A 158 -30.32 -32.28 33.31
N ALA A 159 -30.42 -31.91 34.59
CA ALA A 159 -29.28 -31.43 35.37
C ALA A 159 -28.21 -32.52 35.54
N ASN A 160 -28.62 -33.79 35.62
CA ASN A 160 -27.69 -34.91 35.71
C ASN A 160 -26.97 -35.19 34.39
N SER A 161 -27.59 -34.97 33.22
CA SER A 161 -26.88 -35.08 31.93
C SER A 161 -25.88 -33.95 31.74
N GLU A 162 -26.26 -32.72 32.08
CA GLU A 162 -25.36 -31.56 31.98
C GLU A 162 -24.19 -31.68 32.97
N LEU A 163 -24.46 -32.12 34.20
CA LEU A 163 -23.44 -32.36 35.21
C LEU A 163 -22.53 -33.55 34.86
N ARG A 164 -23.03 -34.56 34.13
CA ARG A 164 -22.19 -35.62 33.56
C ARG A 164 -21.30 -35.12 32.42
N LEU A 165 -21.84 -34.27 31.54
CA LEU A 165 -21.08 -33.67 30.45
C LEU A 165 -19.98 -32.75 30.99
N LEU A 166 -20.30 -31.88 31.94
CA LEU A 166 -19.33 -31.01 32.61
C LEU A 166 -18.25 -31.82 33.35
N ARG A 167 -18.61 -32.93 34.00
CA ARG A 167 -17.63 -33.83 34.61
C ARG A 167 -16.72 -34.49 33.57
N ALA A 168 -17.27 -34.98 32.47
CA ALA A 168 -16.48 -35.59 31.40
C ALA A 168 -15.49 -34.59 30.77
N ILE A 169 -15.95 -33.36 30.49
CA ILE A 169 -15.10 -32.30 29.96
C ILE A 169 -14.03 -31.89 30.99
N ASN A 170 -14.38 -31.79 32.28
CA ASN A 170 -13.39 -31.47 33.31
C ASN A 170 -12.33 -32.57 33.46
N GLU A 171 -12.72 -33.85 33.39
CA GLU A 171 -11.78 -34.97 33.38
C GLU A 171 -10.87 -34.94 32.14
N GLU A 172 -11.43 -34.64 30.96
CA GLU A 172 -10.68 -34.47 29.72
C GLU A 172 -9.68 -33.31 29.83
N ILE A 173 -10.10 -32.11 30.27
CA ILE A 173 -9.24 -30.95 30.47
C ILE A 173 -8.08 -31.30 31.42
N VAL A 174 -8.38 -31.93 32.56
CA VAL A 174 -7.36 -32.30 33.55
C VAL A 174 -6.38 -33.32 32.99
N SER A 175 -6.86 -34.30 32.22
CA SER A 175 -6.00 -35.32 31.59
C SER A 175 -5.03 -34.75 30.57
N LEU A 176 -5.41 -33.65 29.90
CA LEU A 176 -4.61 -32.97 28.87
C LEU A 176 -3.61 -31.96 29.44
N LEU A 177 -3.64 -31.67 30.75
CA LEU A 177 -2.72 -30.72 31.37
C LEU A 177 -1.26 -31.23 31.30
N PRO A 178 -0.30 -30.40 30.84
CA PRO A 178 1.11 -30.78 30.71
C PRO A 178 1.90 -30.72 32.03
N LEU A 179 1.19 -30.79 33.17
CA LEU A 179 1.70 -30.69 34.53
C LEU A 179 0.92 -31.66 35.42
N GLY A 180 1.55 -32.25 36.43
CA GLY A 180 0.85 -33.13 37.36
C GLY A 180 -0.18 -32.33 38.17
N LEU A 181 -1.46 -32.69 38.09
CA LEU A 181 -2.51 -32.07 38.90
C LEU A 181 -3.11 -33.12 39.81
N LEU A 182 -3.10 -32.85 41.11
CA LEU A 182 -3.68 -33.71 42.12
C LEU A 182 -4.56 -32.90 43.07
N VAL A 183 -5.81 -33.30 43.21
CA VAL A 183 -6.76 -32.70 44.15
C VAL A 183 -7.05 -33.72 45.25
N HIS A 184 -6.66 -33.39 46.48
CA HIS A 184 -6.74 -34.29 47.62
C HIS A 184 -7.67 -33.75 48.72
N ASP A 185 -8.47 -34.65 49.29
CA ASP A 185 -9.38 -34.38 50.41
C ASP A 185 -8.73 -34.84 51.73
N GLN A 186 -8.38 -33.89 52.59
CA GLN A 186 -7.52 -34.13 53.76
C GLN A 186 -8.16 -34.99 54.85
N GLU A 187 -9.49 -34.93 55.01
CA GLU A 187 -10.20 -35.64 56.08
C GLU A 187 -10.57 -37.07 55.67
N ALA A 188 -10.98 -37.25 54.42
CA ALA A 188 -11.31 -38.56 53.85
C ALA A 188 -10.07 -39.32 53.33
N ASN A 189 -8.89 -38.68 53.37
CA ASN A 189 -7.61 -39.19 52.86
C ASN A 189 -7.75 -39.84 51.47
N ARG A 190 -8.44 -39.14 50.57
CA ARG A 190 -8.77 -39.64 49.23
C ARG A 190 -8.44 -38.62 48.15
N THR A 191 -8.02 -39.12 47.00
CA THR A 191 -7.83 -38.31 45.79
C THR A 191 -9.18 -38.07 45.11
N LEU A 192 -9.52 -36.81 44.89
CA LEU A 192 -10.76 -36.40 44.21
C LEU A 192 -10.58 -36.31 42.70
N ILE A 193 -9.45 -35.75 42.26
CA ILE A 193 -9.09 -35.55 40.85
C ILE A 193 -7.58 -35.79 40.73
N SER A 194 -7.16 -36.50 39.69
CA SER A 194 -5.75 -36.72 39.37
C SER A 194 -5.61 -36.81 37.86
N ASN A 195 -4.47 -36.40 37.33
CA ASN A 195 -4.13 -36.63 35.93
C ASN A 195 -3.09 -37.74 35.79
N PRO A 196 -2.87 -38.29 34.58
CA PRO A 196 -1.96 -39.42 34.37
C PRO A 196 -0.53 -39.16 34.87
N ILE A 197 -0.05 -37.92 34.78
CA ILE A 197 1.29 -37.51 35.28
C ILE A 197 1.33 -37.60 36.81
N ALA A 198 0.32 -37.07 37.50
CA ALA A 198 0.23 -37.18 38.96
C ALA A 198 0.04 -38.63 39.41
N ASP A 199 -0.79 -39.42 38.73
CA ASP A 199 -1.02 -40.84 39.03
C ASP A 199 0.25 -41.68 38.94
N HIS A 200 1.15 -41.37 38.00
CA HIS A 200 2.44 -42.03 37.91
C HIS A 200 3.38 -41.69 39.08
N LEU A 201 3.29 -40.47 39.61
CA LEU A 201 4.13 -39.98 40.70
C LEU A 201 3.56 -40.30 42.09
N LEU A 202 2.24 -40.50 42.21
CA LEU A 202 1.54 -40.78 43.47
C LEU A 202 2.15 -41.91 44.32
N PRO A 203 2.53 -43.08 43.75
CA PRO A 203 3.13 -44.17 44.52
C PRO A 203 4.46 -43.82 45.19
N HIS A 204 5.16 -42.82 44.65
CA HIS A 204 6.47 -42.36 45.11
C HIS A 204 6.39 -41.14 46.03
N LEU A 205 5.20 -40.58 46.24
CA LEU A 205 4.96 -39.37 47.01
C LEU A 205 4.16 -39.68 48.28
N ASN A 206 4.72 -39.38 49.46
CA ASN A 206 3.95 -39.43 50.70
C ASN A 206 3.17 -38.13 50.89
N LEU A 207 1.90 -38.13 50.49
CA LEU A 207 1.03 -36.95 50.51
C LEU A 207 0.90 -36.30 51.89
N GLN A 208 0.88 -37.09 52.98
CA GLN A 208 0.78 -36.54 54.33
C GLN A 208 2.01 -35.71 54.70
N ASN A 209 3.20 -36.20 54.36
CA ASN A 209 4.44 -35.48 54.62
C ASN A 209 4.56 -34.24 53.73
N ILE A 210 4.19 -34.35 52.46
CA ILE A 210 4.18 -33.23 51.50
C ILE A 210 3.23 -32.13 52.00
N THR A 211 2.01 -32.46 52.41
CA THR A 211 1.06 -31.47 52.94
C THR A 211 1.59 -30.77 54.19
N ASN A 212 2.18 -31.52 55.13
CA ASN A 212 2.74 -30.95 56.36
C ASN A 212 3.96 -30.04 56.07
N MET A 213 4.82 -30.43 55.13
CA MET A 213 5.97 -29.63 54.72
C MET A 213 5.57 -28.39 53.91
N ALA A 214 4.53 -28.47 53.10
CA ALA A 214 4.02 -27.34 52.31
C ALA A 214 3.48 -26.24 53.22
N ASP A 215 2.75 -26.62 54.28
CA ASP A 215 2.24 -25.67 55.27
C ASP A 215 3.38 -24.95 56.01
N GLN A 216 4.56 -25.58 56.15
CA GLN A 216 5.76 -24.96 56.74
C GLN A 216 6.55 -24.09 55.75
N HIS A 217 6.56 -24.45 54.46
CA HIS A 217 7.36 -23.82 53.40
C HIS A 217 6.53 -22.96 52.43
N GLN A 218 5.47 -22.31 52.92
CA GLN A 218 4.64 -21.37 52.14
C GLN A 218 4.05 -21.97 50.85
N GLY A 219 3.76 -23.26 50.84
CA GLY A 219 3.09 -23.96 49.74
C GLY A 219 3.98 -24.32 48.54
N VAL A 220 5.30 -24.20 48.63
CA VAL A 220 6.23 -24.65 47.56
C VAL A 220 7.20 -25.69 48.13
N ILE A 221 7.29 -26.84 47.48
CA ILE A 221 8.18 -27.95 47.86
C ILE A 221 8.96 -28.42 46.63
N GLN A 222 10.21 -28.81 46.83
CA GLN A 222 10.96 -29.57 45.84
C GLN A 222 11.04 -31.04 46.30
N ALA A 223 10.63 -31.94 45.43
CA ALA A 223 10.68 -33.38 45.66
C ALA A 223 11.48 -34.04 44.55
N THR A 224 12.33 -35.00 44.90
CA THR A 224 13.08 -35.80 43.93
C THR A 224 12.43 -37.17 43.84
N VAL A 225 11.91 -37.52 42.67
CA VAL A 225 11.32 -38.84 42.38
C VAL A 225 12.11 -39.48 41.26
N ASN A 226 12.63 -40.69 41.47
CA ASN A 226 13.42 -41.43 40.47
C ASN A 226 14.58 -40.61 39.86
N ASN A 227 15.30 -39.84 40.69
CA ASN A 227 16.37 -38.92 40.31
C ASN A 227 15.96 -37.70 39.46
N GLU A 228 14.66 -37.44 39.27
CA GLU A 228 14.14 -36.23 38.63
C GLU A 228 13.59 -35.26 39.69
N GLN A 229 13.89 -33.97 39.54
CA GLN A 229 13.43 -32.90 40.43
C GLN A 229 12.08 -32.35 39.99
N TYR A 230 11.11 -32.41 40.90
CA TYR A 230 9.77 -31.88 40.73
C TYR A 230 9.51 -30.75 41.74
N GLU A 231 8.98 -29.64 41.25
CA GLU A 231 8.41 -28.58 42.07
C GLU A 231 6.93 -28.86 42.30
N ILE A 232 6.56 -29.06 43.56
CA ILE A 232 5.19 -29.29 44.01
C ILE A 232 4.70 -27.99 44.66
N ARG A 233 3.68 -27.37 44.06
CA ARG A 233 2.99 -26.21 44.64
C ARG A 233 1.64 -26.62 45.19
N GLN A 234 1.41 -26.31 46.45
CA GLN A 234 0.16 -26.57 47.14
C GLN A 234 -0.68 -25.29 47.23
N TYR A 235 -1.93 -25.41 46.80
CA TYR A 235 -2.96 -24.38 46.92
C TYR A 235 -4.13 -24.93 47.71
N ARG A 236 -4.68 -24.13 48.63
CA ARG A 236 -5.93 -24.47 49.34
C ARG A 236 -7.11 -23.98 48.51
N SER A 237 -8.13 -24.82 48.31
CA SER A 237 -9.32 -24.42 47.57
C SER A 237 -10.11 -23.38 48.37
N GLN A 238 -10.49 -22.28 47.71
CA GLN A 238 -11.35 -21.24 48.30
C GLN A 238 -12.82 -21.67 48.39
N VAL A 239 -13.23 -22.62 47.54
CA VAL A 239 -14.61 -23.12 47.47
C VAL A 239 -14.82 -24.27 48.46
N ALA A 240 -13.80 -25.09 48.65
CA ALA A 240 -13.81 -26.21 49.58
C ALA A 240 -12.58 -26.14 50.49
N PRO A 241 -12.68 -25.56 51.70
CA PRO A 241 -11.52 -25.28 52.55
C PRO A 241 -10.75 -26.53 53.01
N ARG A 242 -11.33 -27.72 52.83
CA ARG A 242 -10.74 -29.03 53.18
C ARG A 242 -10.04 -29.71 52.00
N THR A 243 -10.10 -29.10 50.82
CA THR A 243 -9.53 -29.65 49.59
C THR A 243 -8.24 -28.92 49.24
N GLN A 244 -7.19 -29.69 49.02
CA GLN A 244 -5.88 -29.20 48.60
C GLN A 244 -5.64 -29.54 47.13
N ILE A 245 -5.05 -28.59 46.40
CA ILE A 245 -4.68 -28.71 45.00
C ILE A 245 -3.16 -28.69 44.93
N LEU A 246 -2.58 -29.77 44.45
CA LEU A 246 -1.14 -29.94 44.26
C LEU A 246 -0.85 -29.87 42.76
N ILE A 247 0.01 -28.93 42.39
CA ILE A 247 0.52 -28.77 41.03
C ILE A 247 1.97 -29.24 41.04
N ILE A 248 2.28 -30.27 40.26
CA ILE A 248 3.58 -30.90 40.18
C ILE A 248 4.19 -30.56 38.82
N ARG A 249 5.36 -29.91 38.82
CA ARG A 249 6.07 -29.47 37.62
C ARG A 249 7.48 -30.03 37.60
N ASP A 250 7.87 -30.66 36.50
CA ASP A 250 9.24 -31.13 36.25
C ASP A 250 10.18 -29.91 36.05
N GLN A 251 11.12 -29.71 36.98
CA GLN A 251 12.09 -28.61 36.91
C GLN A 251 13.30 -28.97 36.03
N ASP A 252 13.72 -30.22 35.99
CA ASP A 252 14.90 -30.65 35.26
C ASP A 252 14.75 -30.42 33.76
N ARG A 253 13.56 -30.71 33.21
CA ARG A 253 13.26 -30.47 31.80
C ARG A 253 13.26 -28.98 31.44
N GLU A 254 12.73 -28.11 32.29
CA GLU A 254 12.73 -26.66 32.07
C GLU A 254 14.14 -26.07 32.14
N VAL A 255 14.92 -26.44 33.15
CA VAL A 255 16.31 -26.01 33.31
C VAL A 255 17.15 -26.51 32.13
N LEU A 256 16.96 -27.75 31.68
CA LEU A 256 17.64 -28.31 30.53
C LEU A 256 17.30 -27.57 29.24
N VAL A 257 16.01 -27.26 28.99
CA VAL A 257 15.58 -26.48 27.82
C VAL A 257 16.20 -25.08 27.85
N ASN A 258 16.13 -24.39 28.99
CA ASN A 258 16.74 -23.06 29.14
C ASN A 258 18.26 -23.10 28.96
N LYS A 259 18.94 -24.12 29.48
CA LYS A 259 20.38 -24.32 29.29
C LYS A 259 20.73 -24.59 27.83
N LYS A 260 19.97 -25.44 27.13
CA LYS A 260 20.13 -25.72 25.70
C LYS A 260 19.88 -24.46 24.86
N LEU A 261 18.83 -23.70 25.16
CA LEU A 261 18.51 -22.45 24.48
C LEU A 261 19.63 -21.41 24.66
N LYS A 262 20.10 -21.22 25.90
CA LYS A 262 21.23 -20.33 26.20
C LYS A 262 22.52 -20.79 25.53
N GLN A 263 22.76 -22.10 25.44
CA GLN A 263 23.91 -22.65 24.72
C GLN A 263 23.79 -22.42 23.21
N ALA A 264 22.61 -22.65 22.62
CA ALA A 264 22.34 -22.41 21.21
C ALA A 264 22.52 -20.92 20.86
N GLN A 265 22.01 -20.01 21.70
CA GLN A 265 22.22 -18.56 21.56
C GLN A 265 23.70 -18.20 21.60
N ARG A 266 24.46 -18.67 22.60
CA ARG A 266 25.90 -18.41 22.69
C ARG A 266 26.67 -18.94 21.49
N LEU A 267 26.33 -20.13 21.00
CA LEU A 267 26.95 -20.70 19.80
C LEU A 267 26.62 -19.88 18.56
N TYR A 268 25.37 -19.43 18.44
CA TYR A 268 24.92 -18.56 17.35
C TYR A 268 25.66 -17.21 17.37
N GLU A 269 25.69 -16.53 18.52
CA GLU A 269 26.40 -15.24 18.69
C GLU A 269 27.89 -15.39 18.41
N LYS A 270 28.54 -16.44 18.94
CA LYS A 270 29.95 -16.72 18.67
C LYS A 270 30.20 -17.00 17.19
N ASN A 271 29.29 -17.71 16.52
CA ASN A 271 29.40 -17.97 15.08
C ASN A 271 29.24 -16.68 14.26
N GLN A 272 28.24 -15.84 14.59
CA GLN A 272 28.05 -14.54 13.96
C GLN A 272 29.29 -13.64 14.12
N GLN A 273 29.77 -13.45 15.35
CA GLN A 273 30.95 -12.63 15.63
C GLN A 273 32.19 -13.19 14.93
N GLY A 274 32.38 -14.51 14.96
CA GLY A 274 33.48 -15.18 14.27
C GLY A 274 33.44 -14.99 12.75
N ARG A 275 32.26 -15.10 12.13
CA ARG A 275 32.06 -14.86 10.69
C ARG A 275 32.36 -13.41 10.32
N ALA A 276 31.89 -12.45 11.12
CA ALA A 276 32.15 -11.02 10.88
C ALA A 276 33.65 -10.70 10.93
N ALA A 277 34.35 -11.14 11.99
CA ALA A 277 35.79 -10.94 12.14
C ALA A 277 36.60 -11.63 11.03
N PHE A 278 36.22 -12.86 10.67
CA PHE A 278 36.85 -13.60 9.57
C PHE A 278 36.72 -12.86 8.23
N MET A 279 35.53 -12.36 7.90
CA MET A 279 35.31 -11.62 6.66
C MET A 279 36.06 -10.29 6.63
N GLN A 280 36.15 -9.57 7.75
CA GLN A 280 36.98 -8.36 7.85
C GLN A 280 38.46 -8.67 7.58
N HIS A 281 39.00 -9.72 8.20
CA HIS A 281 40.39 -10.10 8.02
C HIS A 281 40.68 -10.53 6.58
N ILE A 282 39.82 -11.36 5.97
CA ILE A 282 39.97 -11.76 4.56
C ILE A 282 39.87 -10.56 3.63
N GLY A 283 38.91 -9.65 3.86
CA GLY A 283 38.76 -8.43 3.07
C GLY A 283 40.06 -7.63 3.05
N SER A 284 40.63 -7.35 4.24
CA SER A 284 41.91 -6.62 4.33
C SER A 284 43.08 -7.36 3.66
N ALA A 285 43.14 -8.68 3.81
CA ALA A 285 44.21 -9.51 3.25
C ALA A 285 44.15 -9.62 1.72
N LEU A 286 42.95 -9.56 1.13
CA LEU A 286 42.75 -9.54 -0.32
C LEU A 286 42.88 -8.13 -0.92
N LYS A 287 42.51 -7.09 -0.17
CA LYS A 287 42.58 -5.69 -0.63
C LYS A 287 44.01 -5.26 -0.91
N GLN A 288 44.95 -5.57 -0.02
CA GLN A 288 46.34 -5.16 -0.16
C GLN A 288 47.04 -5.68 -1.44
N PRO A 289 46.99 -6.98 -1.78
CA PRO A 289 47.58 -7.47 -3.03
C PRO A 289 46.86 -6.94 -4.27
N ALA A 290 45.54 -6.71 -4.22
CA ALA A 290 44.81 -6.11 -5.33
C ALA A 290 45.25 -4.65 -5.59
N LEU A 291 45.45 -3.85 -4.53
CA LEU A 291 45.99 -2.49 -4.64
C LEU A 291 47.41 -2.47 -5.20
N ASN A 292 48.28 -3.38 -4.75
CA ASN A 292 49.63 -3.50 -5.28
C ASN A 292 49.61 -3.87 -6.77
N LEU A 293 48.76 -4.82 -7.17
CA LEU A 293 48.58 -5.20 -8.58
C LEU A 293 48.08 -4.02 -9.41
N ALA A 294 47.12 -3.23 -8.91
CA ALA A 294 46.63 -2.03 -9.59
C ALA A 294 47.76 -1.00 -9.81
N ALA A 295 48.58 -0.77 -8.79
CA ALA A 295 49.70 0.17 -8.86
C ALA A 295 50.81 -0.30 -9.81
N GLU A 296 51.21 -1.57 -9.73
CA GLU A 296 52.21 -2.18 -10.61
C GLU A 296 51.74 -2.19 -12.06
N ALA A 297 50.46 -2.49 -12.29
CA ALA A 297 49.85 -2.44 -13.61
C ALA A 297 49.78 -0.99 -14.14
N ALA A 298 49.39 -0.02 -13.32
CA ALA A 298 49.36 1.38 -13.76
C ALA A 298 50.75 1.90 -14.17
N ALA A 299 51.83 1.37 -13.56
CA ALA A 299 53.20 1.80 -13.81
C ALA A 299 53.79 1.33 -15.17
N LEU A 300 53.23 0.29 -15.79
CA LEU A 300 53.82 -0.33 -17.00
C LEU A 300 53.42 0.35 -18.33
N ASP A 301 52.61 1.42 -18.30
CA ASP A 301 52.15 2.26 -19.43
C ASP A 301 51.82 1.55 -20.76
N SER A 302 51.37 0.29 -20.70
CA SER A 302 50.85 -0.44 -21.85
C SER A 302 49.31 -0.46 -21.82
N ALA A 303 48.68 -0.63 -22.98
CA ALA A 303 47.22 -0.73 -23.06
C ALA A 303 46.68 -1.91 -22.23
N GLU A 304 47.37 -3.04 -22.26
CA GLU A 304 47.06 -4.25 -21.48
C GLU A 304 47.22 -4.00 -19.97
N SER A 305 48.20 -3.17 -19.60
CA SER A 305 48.43 -2.82 -18.21
C SER A 305 47.40 -1.84 -17.66
N ARG A 306 46.87 -0.94 -18.49
CA ARG A 306 45.72 -0.09 -18.11
C ARG A 306 44.46 -0.92 -17.89
N THR A 307 44.20 -1.93 -18.71
CA THR A 307 43.08 -2.86 -18.48
C THR A 307 43.28 -3.70 -17.22
N LEU A 308 44.50 -4.16 -16.95
CA LEU A 308 44.81 -4.89 -15.72
C LEU A 308 44.62 -4.03 -14.47
N ALA A 309 45.05 -2.76 -14.51
CA ALA A 309 44.83 -1.81 -13.43
C ALA A 309 43.32 -1.58 -13.18
N GLN A 310 42.51 -1.43 -14.24
CA GLN A 310 41.06 -1.31 -14.11
C GLN A 310 40.42 -2.54 -13.44
N HIS A 311 40.83 -3.75 -13.82
CA HIS A 311 40.31 -4.96 -13.18
C HIS A 311 40.74 -5.10 -11.72
N ALA A 312 41.96 -4.67 -11.39
CA ALA A 312 42.43 -4.63 -10.01
C ALA A 312 41.63 -3.63 -9.17
N ASP A 313 41.30 -2.44 -9.71
CA ASP A 313 40.43 -1.47 -9.06
C ASP A 313 38.99 -1.99 -8.88
N GLU A 314 38.45 -2.71 -9.86
CA GLU A 314 37.15 -3.38 -9.75
C GLU A 314 37.15 -4.42 -8.62
N LEU A 315 38.22 -5.20 -8.49
CA LEU A 315 38.39 -6.15 -7.37
C LEU A 315 38.44 -5.45 -6.02
N VAL A 316 39.18 -4.34 -5.90
CA VAL A 316 39.23 -3.56 -4.66
C VAL A 316 37.85 -3.06 -4.27
N LYS A 317 37.07 -2.53 -5.22
CA LYS A 317 35.70 -2.08 -4.98
C LYS A 317 34.79 -3.21 -4.52
N LEU A 318 34.87 -4.39 -5.14
CA LEU A 318 34.10 -5.56 -4.73
C LEU A 318 34.44 -6.01 -3.30
N ILE A 319 35.73 -6.00 -2.94
CA ILE A 319 36.18 -6.32 -1.58
C ILE A 319 35.62 -5.31 -0.58
N ASP A 320 35.66 -4.02 -0.90
CA ASP A 320 35.13 -2.94 -0.06
C ASP A 320 33.60 -3.08 0.11
N ASP A 321 32.87 -3.40 -0.95
CA ASP A 321 31.42 -3.64 -0.91
C ASP A 321 31.06 -4.88 -0.07
N ILE A 322 31.83 -5.96 -0.16
CA ILE A 322 31.66 -7.16 0.68
C ILE A 322 31.96 -6.85 2.15
N GLN A 323 33.03 -6.10 2.43
CA GLN A 323 33.37 -5.70 3.79
C GLN A 323 32.27 -4.81 4.39
N LEU A 324 31.78 -3.84 3.62
CA LEU A 324 30.67 -2.99 4.00
C LEU A 324 29.41 -3.82 4.26
N ALA A 325 29.12 -4.80 3.40
CA ALA A 325 27.96 -5.66 3.59
C ALA A 325 28.01 -6.44 4.91
N ASN A 326 29.18 -6.97 5.27
CA ASN A 326 29.37 -7.66 6.55
C ASN A 326 29.22 -6.71 7.75
N LEU A 327 29.70 -5.47 7.66
CA LEU A 327 29.52 -4.45 8.70
C LEU A 327 28.03 -4.08 8.89
N LEU A 328 27.30 -3.99 7.79
CA LEU A 328 25.87 -3.69 7.77
C LEU A 328 25.02 -4.86 8.30
N GLU A 329 25.37 -6.10 7.95
CA GLU A 329 24.63 -7.30 8.38
C GLU A 329 24.85 -7.63 9.85
N SER A 330 26.07 -7.42 10.37
CA SER A 330 26.43 -7.70 11.76
C SER A 330 25.94 -6.64 12.75
N ASP A 331 25.21 -5.61 12.30
CA ASP A 331 24.82 -4.43 13.09
C ASP A 331 25.99 -3.70 13.78
N THR A 332 27.24 -4.00 13.39
CA THR A 332 28.45 -3.39 13.97
C THR A 332 28.77 -2.02 13.40
N TRP A 333 28.20 -1.68 12.24
CA TRP A 333 28.38 -0.37 11.65
C TRP A 333 27.78 0.72 12.54
N LYS A 334 28.63 1.70 12.88
CA LYS A 334 28.26 2.87 13.67
C LYS A 334 28.12 4.07 12.74
N THR A 335 26.92 4.65 12.73
CA THR A 335 26.62 5.90 12.02
C THR A 335 27.35 7.06 12.69
N SER A 336 28.10 7.84 11.92
CA SER A 336 28.77 9.05 12.39
C SER A 336 27.84 10.24 12.23
N GLN A 337 27.23 10.71 13.32
CA GLN A 337 26.40 11.93 13.29
C GLN A 337 27.32 13.16 13.23
N ALA A 338 27.35 13.83 12.09
CA ALA A 338 28.08 15.08 11.87
C ALA A 338 27.12 16.15 11.32
N LEU A 339 27.45 17.41 11.57
CA LEU A 339 26.77 18.54 10.96
C LEU A 339 27.44 18.83 9.60
N PHE A 340 26.66 18.89 8.52
CA PHE A 340 27.18 19.18 7.19
C PHE A 340 26.14 19.83 6.27
N SER A 341 26.60 20.52 5.23
CA SER A 341 25.75 21.03 4.15
C SER A 341 25.49 19.96 3.08
N VAL A 342 24.22 19.78 2.71
CA VAL A 342 23.85 18.87 1.62
C VAL A 342 24.38 19.37 0.27
N GLN A 343 24.49 20.69 0.09
CA GLN A 343 25.04 21.27 -1.13
C GLN A 343 26.53 20.94 -1.29
N GLU A 344 27.33 21.07 -0.22
CA GLU A 344 28.74 20.67 -0.26
C GLU A 344 28.92 19.19 -0.56
N LEU A 345 28.05 18.35 0.01
CA LEU A 345 28.08 16.92 -0.29
C LEU A 345 27.80 16.64 -1.77
N ILE A 346 26.83 17.33 -2.36
CA ILE A 346 26.54 17.24 -3.79
C ILE A 346 27.76 17.68 -4.61
N ASP A 347 28.39 18.79 -4.23
CA ASP A 347 29.59 19.31 -4.89
C ASP A 347 30.77 18.33 -4.83
N ASP A 348 30.86 17.46 -3.81
CA ASP A 348 31.85 16.37 -3.74
C ASP A 348 31.46 15.16 -4.61
N VAL A 349 30.16 14.85 -4.73
CA VAL A 349 29.65 13.69 -5.47
C VAL A 349 29.75 13.89 -6.98
N VAL A 350 29.48 15.11 -7.46
CA VAL A 350 29.46 15.42 -8.90
C VAL A 350 30.80 15.12 -9.58
N PRO A 351 31.96 15.63 -9.11
CA PRO A 351 33.28 15.32 -9.66
C PRO A 351 33.60 13.83 -9.77
N GLU A 352 33.10 13.00 -8.84
CA GLU A 352 33.37 11.56 -8.82
C GLU A 352 32.62 10.82 -9.94
N VAL A 353 31.38 11.22 -10.24
CA VAL A 353 30.54 10.58 -11.27
C VAL A 353 30.72 11.17 -12.66
N LEU A 354 31.20 12.42 -12.75
CA LEU A 354 31.34 13.17 -14.00
C LEU A 354 32.16 12.47 -15.10
N PRO A 355 33.32 11.85 -14.82
CA PRO A 355 34.11 11.19 -15.86
C PRO A 355 33.35 10.05 -16.53
N ALA A 356 32.54 9.31 -15.75
CA ALA A 356 31.72 8.23 -16.26
C ALA A 356 30.52 8.75 -17.07
N MET A 357 29.87 9.83 -16.61
CA MET A 357 28.82 10.55 -17.34
C MET A 357 29.32 11.04 -18.70
N LYS A 358 30.44 11.76 -18.72
CA LYS A 358 31.05 12.35 -19.91
C LYS A 358 31.44 11.31 -20.95
N ARG A 359 32.01 10.19 -20.50
CA ARG A 359 32.39 9.07 -21.40
C ARG A 359 31.18 8.44 -22.10
N LYS A 360 30.01 8.41 -21.44
CA LYS A 360 28.76 7.94 -22.04
C LYS A 360 27.97 9.03 -22.78
N GLY A 361 28.28 10.30 -22.56
CA GLY A 361 27.51 11.43 -23.10
C GLY A 361 26.14 11.59 -22.46
N LEU A 362 26.00 11.26 -21.17
CA LEU A 362 24.78 11.46 -20.39
C LEU A 362 24.78 12.84 -19.74
N GLN A 363 23.61 13.48 -19.68
CA GLN A 363 23.43 14.76 -18.99
C GLN A 363 23.12 14.54 -17.51
N LEU A 364 23.78 15.30 -16.62
CA LEU A 364 23.48 15.33 -15.18
C LEU A 364 22.74 16.63 -14.83
N LEU A 365 21.63 16.53 -14.11
CA LEU A 365 20.87 17.67 -13.62
C LEU A 365 20.66 17.53 -12.11
N ILE A 366 21.06 18.52 -11.33
CA ILE A 366 20.86 18.51 -9.89
C ILE A 366 19.99 19.67 -9.47
N ASN A 367 18.87 19.33 -8.84
CA ASN A 367 17.87 20.26 -8.35
C ASN A 367 17.81 20.16 -6.83
N ASN A 368 18.61 20.98 -6.15
CA ASN A 368 18.56 21.11 -4.70
C ASN A 368 17.55 22.20 -4.31
N GLU A 369 16.49 21.82 -3.60
CA GLU A 369 15.41 22.71 -3.16
C GLU A 369 15.61 23.22 -1.73
N LEU A 370 16.73 22.86 -1.08
CA LEU A 370 17.06 23.33 0.25
C LEU A 370 17.58 24.77 0.23
N PRO A 371 17.31 25.57 1.27
CA PRO A 371 17.87 26.91 1.40
C PRO A 371 19.42 26.90 1.39
N ALA A 372 20.01 27.97 0.88
CA ALA A 372 21.47 28.14 0.91
C ALA A 372 21.99 28.14 2.35
N GLY A 373 23.14 27.51 2.57
CA GLY A 373 23.77 27.42 3.89
C GLY A 373 23.07 26.51 4.88
N GLU A 374 21.97 25.84 4.52
CA GLU A 374 21.30 24.92 5.42
C GLU A 374 22.19 23.72 5.78
N GLN A 375 22.42 23.53 7.08
CA GLN A 375 23.18 22.40 7.61
C GLN A 375 22.26 21.39 8.28
N ARG A 376 22.60 20.11 8.10
CA ARG A 376 21.80 18.96 8.55
C ARG A 376 22.67 18.02 9.39
N TYR A 377 22.07 17.42 10.42
CA TYR A 377 22.74 16.35 11.17
C TYR A 377 22.52 15.01 10.48
N GLY A 378 23.60 14.27 10.26
CA GLY A 378 23.57 12.92 9.70
C GLY A 378 24.97 12.38 9.41
N ASP A 379 25.02 11.22 8.77
CA ASP A 379 26.28 10.64 8.32
C ASP A 379 26.54 11.00 6.85
N ARG A 380 27.38 12.03 6.67
CA ARG A 380 27.77 12.59 5.36
C ARG A 380 28.33 11.50 4.45
N GLU A 381 29.21 10.64 4.97
CA GLU A 381 29.92 9.65 4.15
C GLU A 381 28.99 8.50 3.74
N ALA A 382 28.09 8.09 4.64
CA ALA A 382 27.05 7.11 4.31
C ALA A 382 26.11 7.62 3.20
N LEU A 383 25.70 8.90 3.28
CA LEU A 383 24.87 9.51 2.25
C LEU A 383 25.64 9.65 0.94
N ARG A 384 26.89 10.16 0.99
CA ARG A 384 27.79 10.24 -0.17
C ARG A 384 27.87 8.91 -0.90
N ARG A 385 28.20 7.85 -0.17
CA ARG A 385 28.33 6.50 -0.72
C ARG A 385 27.03 6.02 -1.33
N THR A 386 25.89 6.26 -0.68
CA THR A 386 24.57 5.88 -1.19
C THR A 386 24.25 6.59 -2.52
N LEU A 387 24.50 7.90 -2.60
CA LEU A 387 24.27 8.67 -3.83
C LEU A 387 25.19 8.23 -4.96
N VAL A 388 26.49 8.07 -4.69
CA VAL A 388 27.47 7.61 -5.67
C VAL A 388 27.09 6.24 -6.24
N LEU A 389 26.72 5.28 -5.38
CA LEU A 389 26.32 3.94 -5.81
C LEU A 389 25.09 3.96 -6.71
N LEU A 390 24.05 4.72 -6.35
CA LEU A 390 22.82 4.82 -7.14
C LEU A 390 23.02 5.57 -8.45
N ILE A 391 23.82 6.65 -8.45
CA ILE A 391 24.13 7.41 -9.67
C ILE A 391 25.00 6.54 -10.59
N GLN A 392 26.02 5.84 -10.09
CA GLN A 392 26.83 4.93 -10.91
C GLN A 392 26.02 3.77 -11.48
N TYR A 393 25.06 3.24 -10.71
CA TYR A 393 24.13 2.24 -11.20
C TYR A 393 23.26 2.81 -12.34
N SER A 394 22.71 4.01 -12.15
CA SER A 394 21.92 4.74 -13.16
C SER A 394 22.72 5.03 -14.42
N ILE A 395 24.00 5.41 -14.28
CA ILE A 395 24.94 5.58 -15.41
C ILE A 395 25.09 4.28 -16.16
N THR A 396 25.18 3.15 -15.46
CA THR A 396 25.39 1.83 -16.05
C THR A 396 24.19 1.40 -16.89
N THR A 397 22.98 1.52 -16.35
CA THR A 397 21.71 1.11 -17.00
C THR A 397 21.13 2.11 -18.00
N THR A 398 21.67 3.33 -18.05
CA THR A 398 21.26 4.36 -19.01
C THR A 398 22.22 4.39 -20.20
N PRO A 399 21.78 4.01 -21.40
CA PRO A 399 22.62 4.10 -22.59
C PRO A 399 22.73 5.54 -23.10
N ILE A 400 21.61 6.26 -23.17
CA ILE A 400 21.49 7.63 -23.69
C ILE A 400 20.42 8.35 -22.86
N GLY A 401 20.59 9.66 -22.64
CA GLY A 401 19.61 10.51 -21.99
C GLY A 401 20.20 11.26 -20.80
N LYS A 402 19.44 11.34 -19.71
CA LYS A 402 19.80 12.16 -18.56
C LYS A 402 19.55 11.46 -17.22
N ILE A 403 20.26 11.93 -16.21
CA ILE A 403 20.07 11.54 -14.82
C ILE A 403 19.79 12.81 -14.02
N THR A 404 18.72 12.82 -13.24
CA THR A 404 18.30 13.94 -12.41
C THR A 404 18.36 13.57 -10.94
N LEU A 405 18.99 14.41 -10.11
CA LEU A 405 18.94 14.33 -8.66
C LEU A 405 18.09 15.49 -8.14
N ASP A 406 16.90 15.19 -7.62
CA ASP A 406 16.12 16.16 -6.85
C ASP A 406 16.37 15.95 -5.35
N VAL A 407 16.57 17.05 -4.62
CA VAL A 407 16.63 17.06 -3.15
C VAL A 407 15.58 18.02 -2.63
N CYS A 408 14.65 17.53 -1.82
CA CYS A 408 13.61 18.36 -1.24
C CYS A 408 13.34 17.99 0.22
N GLN A 409 12.90 18.95 1.02
CA GLN A 409 12.37 18.70 2.34
C GLN A 409 11.01 17.99 2.23
N ASP A 410 10.73 17.06 3.14
CA ASP A 410 9.44 16.37 3.17
C ASP A 410 8.36 17.30 3.72
N GLU A 411 7.21 17.39 3.05
CA GLU A 411 6.07 18.21 3.50
C GLU A 411 5.54 17.76 4.87
N SER A 412 5.69 16.47 5.20
CA SER A 412 5.14 15.89 6.42
C SER A 412 5.97 16.17 7.67
N ALA A 413 7.29 16.42 7.52
CA ALA A 413 8.18 16.64 8.65
C ALA A 413 9.44 17.40 8.23
N SER A 414 9.75 18.47 8.97
CA SER A 414 10.92 19.31 8.68
C SER A 414 12.26 18.60 8.94
N ASP A 415 12.27 17.53 9.73
CA ASP A 415 13.44 16.70 10.04
C ASP A 415 13.71 15.61 8.99
N ARG A 416 12.97 15.60 7.88
CA ARG A 416 13.11 14.61 6.81
C ARG A 416 13.46 15.24 5.47
N LEU A 417 14.39 14.58 4.80
CA LEU A 417 14.79 14.91 3.44
C LEU A 417 14.44 13.77 2.49
N THR A 418 14.03 14.14 1.28
CA THR A 418 13.77 13.21 0.19
C THR A 418 14.75 13.47 -0.94
N PHE A 419 15.58 12.45 -1.24
CA PHE A 419 16.46 12.45 -2.40
C PHE A 419 15.85 11.56 -3.48
N ARG A 420 15.65 12.11 -4.68
CA ARG A 420 15.09 11.38 -5.83
C ARG A 420 16.11 11.36 -6.95
N ILE A 421 16.54 10.17 -7.34
CA ILE A 421 17.38 9.97 -8.53
C ILE A 421 16.49 9.40 -9.63
N LEU A 422 16.39 10.10 -10.74
CA LEU A 422 15.63 9.70 -11.91
C LEU A 422 16.58 9.48 -13.08
N ASP A 423 16.56 8.30 -13.67
CA ASP A 423 17.24 8.02 -14.93
C ASP A 423 16.23 7.80 -16.06
N THR A 424 16.68 8.01 -17.30
CA THR A 424 15.90 7.73 -18.51
C THR A 424 16.38 6.46 -19.22
N GLY A 425 16.93 5.50 -18.47
CA GLY A 425 17.52 4.27 -19.02
C GLY A 425 16.51 3.19 -19.38
N ASN A 426 16.98 1.96 -19.50
CA ASN A 426 16.14 0.82 -19.86
C ASN A 426 15.15 0.41 -18.73
N GLY A 427 15.25 1.03 -17.56
CA GLY A 427 14.57 0.59 -16.34
C GLY A 427 15.23 -0.66 -15.76
N VAL A 428 15.01 -0.91 -14.46
CA VAL A 428 15.42 -2.16 -13.80
C VAL A 428 14.28 -3.18 -13.79
N SER A 429 14.60 -4.46 -14.03
CA SER A 429 13.64 -5.55 -13.96
C SER A 429 13.13 -5.80 -12.53
N ALA A 430 11.94 -6.39 -12.40
CA ALA A 430 11.38 -6.74 -11.08
C ALA A 430 12.30 -7.72 -10.31
N ASN A 431 12.90 -8.68 -11.02
CA ASN A 431 13.85 -9.64 -10.44
C ASN A 431 15.10 -8.92 -9.89
N GLU A 432 15.60 -7.90 -10.58
CA GLU A 432 16.73 -7.10 -10.07
C GLU A 432 16.35 -6.30 -8.83
N ILE A 433 15.10 -5.81 -8.75
CA ILE A 433 14.60 -5.12 -7.56
C ILE A 433 14.52 -6.07 -6.36
N ASP A 434 14.28 -7.38 -6.57
CA ASP A 434 14.29 -8.36 -5.47
C ASP A 434 15.65 -8.46 -4.76
N ASN A 435 16.75 -8.09 -5.44
CA ASN A 435 18.07 -8.00 -4.81
C ASN A 435 18.14 -6.97 -3.67
N LEU A 436 17.18 -6.03 -3.59
CA LEU A 436 17.01 -5.12 -2.45
C LEU A 436 16.85 -5.88 -1.13
N HIS A 437 16.16 -7.02 -1.15
CA HIS A 437 15.89 -7.84 0.04
C HIS A 437 16.93 -8.95 0.21
N PHE A 438 17.32 -9.59 -0.88
CA PHE A 438 18.24 -10.73 -0.89
C PHE A 438 19.35 -10.50 -1.92
N PRO A 439 20.54 -10.05 -1.50
CA PRO A 439 21.60 -9.69 -2.44
C PRO A 439 22.04 -10.94 -3.22
N TYR A 440 22.36 -10.77 -4.51
CA TYR A 440 22.74 -11.84 -5.45
C TYR A 440 21.68 -12.93 -5.69
N LEU A 441 20.40 -12.67 -5.37
CA LEU A 441 19.32 -13.61 -5.70
C LEU A 441 19.14 -13.73 -7.22
N ASN A 442 19.21 -12.61 -7.93
CA ASN A 442 19.01 -12.50 -9.37
C ASN A 442 20.17 -11.75 -10.05
N GLU A 443 20.46 -12.11 -11.29
CA GLU A 443 21.46 -11.41 -12.13
C GLU A 443 20.97 -10.01 -12.55
N THR A 444 21.90 -9.09 -12.80
CA THR A 444 21.61 -7.76 -13.36
C THR A 444 21.39 -7.85 -14.87
N GLN A 445 20.12 -7.91 -15.30
CA GLN A 445 19.74 -8.05 -16.71
C GLN A 445 19.74 -6.71 -17.46
N SER A 446 19.54 -5.62 -16.73
CA SER A 446 19.38 -4.28 -17.29
C SER A 446 20.70 -3.63 -17.72
N ASP A 447 21.83 -4.31 -17.46
CA ASP A 447 23.16 -3.89 -17.88
C ASP A 447 23.67 -4.72 -19.06
N LEU A 448 23.84 -4.06 -20.20
CA LEU A 448 24.37 -4.64 -21.43
C LEU A 448 25.85 -5.09 -21.31
N TYR A 449 26.57 -4.64 -20.29
CA TYR A 449 28.01 -4.84 -20.13
C TYR A 449 28.41 -5.57 -18.83
N GLY A 450 27.45 -6.00 -17.99
CA GLY A 450 27.72 -6.80 -16.78
C GLY A 450 28.58 -6.13 -15.70
N LYS A 451 28.57 -4.80 -15.63
CA LYS A 451 29.23 -3.94 -14.65
C LYS A 451 28.38 -3.59 -13.43
N ALA A 452 27.06 -3.68 -13.54
CA ALA A 452 26.13 -3.37 -12.45
C ALA A 452 26.33 -4.36 -11.31
N ASN A 453 26.63 -3.85 -10.11
CA ASN A 453 26.80 -4.70 -8.93
C ASN A 453 25.42 -5.10 -8.37
N ALA A 454 25.13 -6.41 -8.36
CA ALA A 454 23.89 -6.96 -7.80
C ALA A 454 23.72 -6.68 -6.30
N LEU A 455 24.79 -6.27 -5.60
CA LEU A 455 24.79 -5.91 -4.18
C LEU A 455 24.38 -4.44 -3.93
N THR A 456 24.38 -3.58 -4.97
CA THR A 456 24.17 -2.13 -4.84
C THR A 456 22.88 -1.77 -4.12
N PHE A 457 21.73 -2.31 -4.53
CA PHE A 457 20.44 -1.95 -3.93
C PHE A 457 20.35 -2.38 -2.46
N TRP A 458 20.84 -3.56 -2.14
CA TRP A 458 20.87 -4.03 -0.76
C TRP A 458 21.75 -3.16 0.13
N LEU A 459 22.94 -2.76 -0.35
CA LEU A 459 23.83 -1.84 0.38
C LEU A 459 23.13 -0.50 0.62
N CYS A 460 22.55 0.09 -0.43
CA CYS A 460 21.83 1.35 -0.32
C CYS A 460 20.64 1.24 0.64
N ASP A 461 19.83 0.18 0.60
CA ASP A 461 18.72 -0.02 1.55
C ASP A 461 19.22 -0.12 2.99
N ARG A 462 20.25 -0.91 3.25
CA ARG A 462 20.82 -1.07 4.59
C ARG A 462 21.43 0.23 5.11
N MET A 463 22.15 0.97 4.28
CA MET A 463 22.68 2.29 4.62
C MET A 463 21.55 3.28 4.95
N THR A 464 20.53 3.33 4.10
CA THR A 464 19.37 4.21 4.26
C THR A 464 18.60 3.89 5.55
N ARG A 465 18.40 2.62 5.89
CA ARG A 465 17.75 2.20 7.14
C ARG A 465 18.53 2.64 8.38
N LYS A 466 19.86 2.55 8.34
CA LYS A 466 20.74 2.98 9.44
C LYS A 466 20.78 4.50 9.60
N LEU A 467 20.57 5.23 8.51
CA LEU A 467 20.28 6.67 8.50
C LEU A 467 18.84 7.00 8.96
N GLY A 468 18.08 6.03 9.48
CA GLY A 468 16.72 6.23 9.97
C GLY A 468 15.67 6.41 8.87
N GLY A 469 15.96 5.91 7.67
CA GLY A 469 15.21 6.13 6.45
C GLY A 469 14.72 4.88 5.72
N GLN A 470 14.22 5.06 4.50
CA GLN A 470 13.81 4.00 3.59
C GLN A 470 14.16 4.31 2.13
N LEU A 471 14.60 3.29 1.38
CA LEU A 471 14.80 3.33 -0.06
C LEU A 471 13.59 2.71 -0.78
N THR A 472 13.07 3.38 -1.80
CA THR A 472 12.04 2.88 -2.71
C THR A 472 12.52 2.97 -4.15
N ILE A 473 12.33 1.89 -4.91
CA ILE A 473 12.69 1.82 -6.32
C ILE A 473 11.43 1.60 -7.15
N LYS A 474 11.18 2.49 -8.11
CA LYS A 474 10.07 2.37 -9.08
C LYS A 474 10.65 2.44 -10.48
N ALA A 475 10.71 1.29 -11.14
CA ALA A 475 11.18 1.18 -12.51
C ALA A 475 10.00 1.02 -13.47
N ARG A 476 10.18 1.53 -14.69
CA ARG A 476 9.35 1.15 -15.84
C ARG A 476 10.29 0.81 -16.99
N GLU A 477 10.09 -0.37 -17.55
CA GLU A 477 10.89 -0.83 -18.68
C GLU A 477 10.84 0.20 -19.82
N SER A 478 12.01 0.53 -20.37
CA SER A 478 12.21 1.54 -21.43
C SER A 478 11.83 2.99 -21.10
N LEU A 479 11.42 3.29 -19.86
CA LEU A 479 11.12 4.65 -19.40
C LEU A 479 12.08 5.14 -18.31
N GLY A 480 12.91 4.24 -17.79
CA GLY A 480 13.92 4.50 -16.76
C GLY A 480 13.49 4.10 -15.35
N THR A 481 14.30 4.50 -14.37
CA THR A 481 14.08 4.17 -12.96
C THR A 481 14.04 5.42 -12.11
N ARG A 482 13.17 5.39 -11.09
CA ARG A 482 13.16 6.36 -10.01
C ARG A 482 13.55 5.68 -8.71
N TYR A 483 14.67 6.13 -8.15
CA TYR A 483 15.13 5.79 -6.81
C TYR A 483 14.72 6.91 -5.86
N THR A 484 14.12 6.59 -4.72
CA THR A 484 13.65 7.57 -3.73
C THR A 484 14.15 7.18 -2.35
N LEU A 485 14.99 8.02 -1.76
CA LEU A 485 15.52 7.89 -0.42
C LEU A 485 14.77 8.86 0.48
N HIS A 486 14.12 8.35 1.51
CA HIS A 486 13.57 9.16 2.60
C HIS A 486 14.50 9.04 3.80
N LEU A 487 15.08 10.13 4.27
CA LEU A 487 16.10 10.14 5.32
C LEU A 487 15.70 11.07 6.46
N LYS A 488 16.00 10.65 7.70
CA LYS A 488 15.82 11.51 8.87
C LYS A 488 17.10 12.31 9.09
N MET A 489 17.06 13.59 8.72
CA MET A 489 18.17 14.53 8.79
C MET A 489 17.65 15.87 9.36
N PRO A 490 17.65 16.02 10.70
CA PRO A 490 17.19 17.24 11.32
C PRO A 490 18.10 18.42 10.90
N ALA A 491 17.45 19.55 10.58
CA ALA A 491 18.15 20.81 10.36
C ALA A 491 18.81 21.29 11.65
N SER A 492 19.93 22.01 11.54
CA SER A 492 20.49 22.76 12.66
C SER A 492 19.50 23.83 13.11
N GLU A 493 19.34 24.00 14.43
CA GLU A 493 18.56 25.11 15.01
C GLU A 493 19.33 26.44 14.92
N GLU A 494 20.64 26.39 14.69
CA GLU A 494 21.43 27.54 14.31
C GLU A 494 21.00 27.95 12.89
N ALA A 495 20.03 28.86 12.82
CA ALA A 495 19.74 29.55 11.59
C ALA A 495 21.06 30.11 11.05
N PRO A 496 21.36 29.95 9.74
CA PRO A 496 22.43 30.72 9.15
C PRO A 496 22.18 32.18 9.55
N GLU A 497 23.15 32.83 10.20
CA GLU A 497 23.03 34.25 10.50
C GLU A 497 22.59 34.93 9.20
N ALA A 498 21.54 35.74 9.27
CA ALA A 498 21.09 36.58 8.15
C ALA A 498 22.15 37.65 7.90
N GLY A 499 23.34 37.22 7.51
CA GLY A 499 24.41 38.05 6.97
C GLY A 499 24.09 38.40 5.53
N GLU A 500 24.79 39.41 5.03
CA GLU A 500 24.77 39.81 3.62
C GLU A 500 25.01 38.58 2.74
N HIS A 501 24.11 38.34 1.78
CA HIS A 501 24.32 37.28 0.82
C HIS A 501 25.42 37.68 -0.15
N LEU A 502 26.10 36.68 -0.72
CA LEU A 502 27.29 36.87 -1.57
C LEU A 502 27.04 37.83 -2.75
N LEU A 503 25.83 37.82 -3.29
CA LEU A 503 25.43 38.53 -4.50
C LEU A 503 24.25 39.48 -4.25
N ASP A 504 24.12 40.02 -3.02
CA ASP A 504 23.14 41.06 -2.74
C ASP A 504 23.34 42.25 -3.70
N ASP A 505 22.22 42.78 -4.22
CA ASP A 505 22.16 43.86 -5.22
C ASP A 505 22.78 43.56 -6.61
N VAL A 506 23.22 42.32 -6.88
CA VAL A 506 23.76 41.92 -8.19
C VAL A 506 22.65 41.51 -9.15
N ILE A 507 22.64 42.09 -10.35
CA ILE A 507 21.70 41.75 -11.43
C ILE A 507 22.37 40.83 -12.44
N VAL A 508 21.83 39.63 -12.60
CA VAL A 508 22.34 38.61 -13.53
C VAL A 508 21.43 38.48 -14.75
N LEU A 509 21.98 38.71 -15.94
CA LEU A 509 21.31 38.40 -17.20
C LEU A 509 21.54 36.94 -17.56
N LEU A 510 20.45 36.17 -17.56
CA LEU A 510 20.48 34.71 -17.75
C LEU A 510 19.86 34.31 -19.08
N ASP A 511 20.71 34.05 -20.07
CA ASP A 511 20.36 33.63 -21.44
C ASP A 511 20.60 32.13 -21.62
N VAL A 512 19.70 31.33 -21.03
CA VAL A 512 19.79 29.86 -21.03
C VAL A 512 18.65 29.27 -21.84
N THR A 513 18.99 28.45 -22.83
CA THR A 513 18.02 27.81 -23.74
C THR A 513 17.21 26.71 -23.06
N SER A 514 17.84 25.94 -22.16
CA SER A 514 17.16 24.86 -21.43
C SER A 514 16.37 25.38 -20.23
N SER A 515 15.04 25.18 -20.25
CA SER A 515 14.17 25.58 -19.13
C SER A 515 14.51 24.90 -17.79
N GLU A 516 15.00 23.66 -17.81
CA GLU A 516 15.40 22.93 -16.60
C GLU A 516 16.68 23.51 -16.00
N VAL A 517 17.70 23.76 -16.84
CA VAL A 517 18.96 24.38 -16.41
C VAL A 517 18.71 25.79 -15.91
N ARG A 518 17.89 26.57 -16.63
CA ARG A 518 17.46 27.91 -16.21
C ARG A 518 16.87 27.89 -14.81
N ARG A 519 15.93 26.98 -14.54
CA ARG A 519 15.30 26.86 -13.21
C ARG A 519 16.32 26.53 -12.10
N ILE A 520 17.26 25.63 -12.37
CA ILE A 520 18.31 25.25 -11.41
C ILE A 520 19.20 26.45 -11.08
N VAL A 521 19.69 27.13 -12.12
CA VAL A 521 20.64 28.23 -11.98
C VAL A 521 19.98 29.46 -11.37
N THR A 522 18.76 29.82 -11.80
CA THR A 522 18.01 30.93 -11.20
C THR A 522 17.84 30.71 -9.70
N ARG A 523 17.46 29.50 -9.27
CA ARG A 523 17.33 29.19 -7.84
C ARG A 523 18.65 29.31 -7.09
N GLN A 524 19.76 28.83 -7.66
CA GLN A 524 21.08 28.95 -7.03
C GLN A 524 21.46 30.44 -6.86
N LEU A 525 21.31 31.24 -7.91
CA LEU A 525 21.62 32.67 -7.89
C LEU A 525 20.74 33.44 -6.90
N GLU A 526 19.43 33.21 -6.90
CA GLU A 526 18.49 33.80 -5.94
C GLU A 526 18.83 33.39 -4.50
N SER A 527 19.28 32.15 -4.28
CA SER A 527 19.72 31.68 -2.96
C SER A 527 21.00 32.36 -2.47
N TRP A 528 21.76 32.99 -3.37
CA TRP A 528 22.93 33.81 -3.07
C TRP A 528 22.63 35.31 -3.08
N GLY A 529 21.37 35.73 -3.21
CA GLY A 529 20.94 37.13 -3.15
C GLY A 529 20.80 37.85 -4.51
N ALA A 530 21.16 37.20 -5.62
CA ALA A 530 21.16 37.83 -6.93
C ALA A 530 19.75 37.94 -7.55
N SER A 531 19.50 39.04 -8.26
CA SER A 531 18.28 39.23 -9.05
C SER A 531 18.50 38.75 -10.49
N CYS A 532 17.77 37.72 -10.92
CA CYS A 532 17.88 37.18 -12.27
C CYS A 532 16.91 37.84 -13.25
N ILE A 533 17.39 38.26 -14.42
CA ILE A 533 16.58 38.74 -15.54
C ILE A 533 16.80 37.89 -16.78
N THR A 534 15.75 37.66 -17.56
CA THR A 534 15.86 36.97 -18.85
C THR A 534 15.99 38.00 -19.99
N PRO A 535 16.57 37.63 -21.15
CA PRO A 535 16.64 38.51 -22.30
C PRO A 535 15.28 39.03 -22.77
N ASP A 536 14.21 38.24 -22.61
CA ASP A 536 12.84 38.59 -23.00
C ASP A 536 12.21 39.62 -22.05
N ASP A 537 12.56 39.57 -20.76
CA ASP A 537 12.03 40.46 -19.72
C ASP A 537 12.85 41.76 -19.57
N ARG A 538 14.04 41.82 -20.18
CA ARG A 538 14.96 42.94 -20.05
C ARG A 538 14.45 44.17 -20.78
N ALA A 539 14.21 45.26 -20.05
CA ALA A 539 14.00 46.57 -20.66
C ALA A 539 15.29 47.05 -21.36
N THR A 540 15.18 47.71 -22.52
CA THR A 540 16.33 48.14 -23.34
C THR A 540 17.36 48.99 -22.57
N SER A 541 16.94 49.65 -21.49
CA SER A 541 17.77 50.52 -20.64
C SER A 541 18.28 49.85 -19.35
N GLN A 542 17.92 48.60 -19.09
CA GLN A 542 18.27 47.92 -17.84
C GLN A 542 19.70 47.39 -17.92
N ALA A 543 20.56 47.89 -17.04
CA ALA A 543 21.91 47.39 -16.83
C ALA A 543 21.88 46.03 -16.12
N PHE A 544 22.91 45.22 -16.37
CA PHE A 544 23.17 43.96 -15.68
C PHE A 544 24.67 43.89 -15.38
N ASP A 545 25.03 43.20 -14.31
CA ASP A 545 26.41 43.12 -13.84
C ASP A 545 27.11 41.87 -14.40
N LEU A 546 26.36 40.77 -14.49
CA LEU A 546 26.86 39.47 -14.94
C LEU A 546 26.01 38.90 -16.07
N TYR A 547 26.67 38.23 -17.02
CA TYR A 547 26.02 37.54 -18.14
C TYR A 547 26.31 36.03 -18.09
N LEU A 548 25.26 35.22 -18.03
CA LEU A 548 25.32 33.76 -17.99
C LEU A 548 24.59 33.17 -19.21
N THR A 549 25.20 32.21 -19.89
CA THR A 549 24.57 31.49 -21.00
C THR A 549 24.97 30.02 -21.07
N ASP A 550 24.11 29.16 -21.61
CA ASP A 550 24.42 27.77 -21.95
C ASP A 550 24.88 27.61 -23.42
N ASN A 551 24.78 28.68 -24.23
CA ASN A 551 25.15 28.66 -25.64
C ASN A 551 26.50 29.36 -25.88
N PRO A 552 27.54 28.64 -26.34
CA PRO A 552 28.85 29.23 -26.59
C PRO A 552 28.83 30.34 -27.65
N SER A 553 27.86 30.35 -28.58
CA SER A 553 27.76 31.39 -29.61
C SER A 553 27.26 32.73 -29.08
N ASN A 554 26.54 32.74 -27.96
CA ASN A 554 26.00 33.97 -27.37
C ASN A 554 27.03 34.65 -26.44
N LEU A 555 28.11 33.96 -26.08
CA LEU A 555 29.18 34.48 -25.22
C LEU A 555 30.12 35.42 -26.00
N THR A 556 29.66 36.63 -26.30
CA THR A 556 30.44 37.63 -27.06
C THR A 556 31.26 38.58 -26.18
N ALA A 557 30.94 38.68 -24.89
CA ALA A 557 31.58 39.58 -23.93
C ALA A 557 32.05 38.80 -22.68
N SER A 558 32.47 39.50 -21.63
CA SER A 558 32.76 38.91 -20.32
C SER A 558 31.49 38.25 -19.76
N GLY A 559 31.61 36.99 -19.34
CA GLY A 559 30.48 36.20 -18.91
C GLY A 559 30.83 34.75 -18.60
N LEU A 560 29.83 34.02 -18.14
CA LEU A 560 29.96 32.66 -17.65
C LEU A 560 29.21 31.68 -18.57
N LEU A 561 29.95 30.75 -19.18
CA LEU A 561 29.40 29.65 -19.96
C LEU A 561 29.07 28.48 -19.04
N LEU A 562 27.79 28.14 -18.97
CA LEU A 562 27.27 27.03 -18.18
C LEU A 562 27.42 25.73 -18.97
N SER A 563 28.01 24.71 -18.36
CA SER A 563 28.06 23.36 -18.90
C SER A 563 27.75 22.30 -17.85
N ASP A 564 27.66 21.04 -18.27
CA ASP A 564 27.46 19.89 -17.39
C ASP A 564 28.69 18.97 -17.31
N ASP A 565 29.76 19.28 -18.04
CA ASP A 565 30.89 18.36 -18.32
C ASP A 565 32.25 18.78 -17.74
N GLU A 566 32.30 19.91 -17.04
CA GLU A 566 33.52 20.44 -16.40
C GLU A 566 33.58 20.04 -14.92
N VAL A 567 34.77 19.73 -14.41
CA VAL A 567 34.96 19.34 -12.99
C VAL A 567 35.16 20.57 -12.07
N GLY A 568 35.44 21.72 -12.67
CA GLY A 568 35.67 22.99 -11.97
C GLY A 568 35.57 24.16 -12.94
N ILE A 569 36.41 25.17 -12.75
CA ILE A 569 36.41 26.39 -13.58
C ILE A 569 37.45 26.26 -14.68
N ARG A 570 37.04 26.56 -15.92
CA ARG A 570 37.96 26.62 -17.06
C ARG A 570 37.88 27.99 -17.74
N LYS A 571 39.01 28.69 -17.80
CA LYS A 571 39.11 29.96 -18.54
C LYS A 571 39.13 29.69 -20.05
N ILE A 572 38.20 30.29 -20.79
CA ILE A 572 38.12 30.19 -22.27
C ILE A 572 38.79 31.40 -22.92
N GLY A 573 38.63 32.59 -22.33
CA GLY A 573 39.10 33.86 -22.87
C GLY A 573 39.23 34.96 -21.80
N PRO A 574 39.56 36.20 -22.18
CA PRO A 574 39.55 37.34 -21.27
C PRO A 574 38.11 37.59 -20.79
N GLY A 575 37.89 37.60 -19.47
CA GLY A 575 36.56 37.74 -18.87
C GLY A 575 35.58 36.58 -19.15
N GLN A 576 36.03 35.48 -19.77
CA GLN A 576 35.16 34.36 -20.15
C GLN A 576 35.55 33.07 -19.42
N LEU A 577 34.65 32.59 -18.57
CA LEU A 577 34.82 31.38 -17.78
C LEU A 577 33.79 30.33 -18.18
N ARG A 578 34.16 29.05 -18.11
CA ARG A 578 33.27 27.90 -18.23
C ARG A 578 33.16 27.23 -16.87
N VAL A 579 31.95 26.88 -16.47
CA VAL A 579 31.71 26.20 -15.20
C VAL A 579 30.58 25.19 -15.29
N ASN A 580 30.63 24.19 -14.42
CA ASN A 580 29.55 23.24 -14.25
C ASN A 580 28.44 23.80 -13.36
N PHE A 581 27.23 23.95 -13.89
CA PHE A 581 26.09 24.48 -13.10
C PHE A 581 25.63 23.53 -11.99
N ASN A 582 26.04 22.25 -12.01
CA ASN A 582 25.72 21.30 -10.95
C ASN A 582 26.66 21.41 -9.73
N ILE A 583 27.76 22.16 -9.82
CA ILE A 583 28.74 22.34 -8.74
C ILE A 583 28.62 23.78 -8.23
N SER A 584 27.93 23.95 -7.10
CA SER A 584 27.60 25.26 -6.53
C SER A 584 28.86 26.06 -6.19
N THR A 585 29.81 25.45 -5.50
CA THR A 585 31.09 26.06 -5.10
C THR A 585 31.91 26.55 -6.29
N ALA A 586 32.03 25.74 -7.34
CA ALA A 586 32.74 26.14 -8.56
C ALA A 586 32.04 27.33 -9.26
N MET A 587 30.71 27.34 -9.27
CA MET A 587 29.94 28.44 -9.86
C MET A 587 30.07 29.74 -9.06
N GLN A 588 30.02 29.68 -7.72
CA GLN A 588 30.26 30.84 -6.86
C GLN A 588 31.67 31.40 -7.08
N GLU A 589 32.70 30.54 -7.09
CA GLU A 589 34.08 30.96 -7.31
C GLU A 589 34.26 31.58 -8.71
N ALA A 590 33.61 31.04 -9.74
CA ALA A 590 33.66 31.60 -11.09
C ALA A 590 33.00 32.99 -11.16
N ILE A 591 31.87 33.18 -10.49
CA ILE A 591 31.19 34.47 -10.41
C ILE A 591 32.06 35.50 -9.68
N LEU A 592 32.63 35.13 -8.53
CA LEU A 592 33.53 36.00 -7.78
C LEU A 592 34.76 36.41 -8.59
N GLN A 593 35.37 35.47 -9.32
CA GLN A 593 36.49 35.79 -10.21
C GLN A 593 36.12 36.76 -11.35
N LEU A 594 34.88 36.73 -11.82
CA LEU A 594 34.39 37.70 -12.83
C LEU A 594 34.16 39.08 -12.21
N ILE A 595 33.54 39.15 -11.03
CA ILE A 595 33.32 40.40 -10.30
C ILE A 595 34.67 41.05 -9.96
N GLU A 596 35.63 40.27 -9.44
CA GLU A 596 36.99 40.77 -9.15
C GLU A 596 37.70 41.30 -10.39
N GLN A 597 37.53 40.65 -11.54
CA GLN A 597 38.11 41.12 -12.81
C GLN A 597 37.47 42.43 -13.28
N GLN A 598 36.14 42.55 -13.19
CA GLN A 598 35.43 43.79 -13.52
C GLN A 598 35.86 44.94 -12.61
N LEU A 599 35.91 44.72 -11.30
CA LEU A 599 36.37 45.72 -10.33
C LEU A 599 37.85 46.10 -10.54
N ALA A 600 38.70 45.15 -10.93
CA ALA A 600 40.09 45.44 -11.25
C ALA A 600 40.22 46.25 -12.55
N GLU A 601 39.41 45.97 -13.57
CA GLU A 601 39.35 46.75 -14.81
C GLU A 601 38.84 48.18 -14.54
N GLU A 602 37.86 48.36 -13.64
CA GLU A 602 37.42 49.67 -13.17
C GLU A 602 38.50 50.40 -12.35
N ALA A 603 39.22 49.71 -11.46
CA ALA A 603 40.25 50.30 -10.61
C ALA A 603 41.55 50.66 -11.36
N VAL A 604 41.87 49.94 -12.45
CA VAL A 604 43.01 50.23 -13.34
C VAL A 604 42.71 51.39 -14.31
N GLN A 605 41.47 51.91 -14.31
CA GLN A 605 41.16 53.22 -14.89
C GLN A 605 41.24 54.30 -13.79
N PRO A 606 42.40 54.97 -13.58
CA PRO A 606 42.43 56.14 -12.73
C PRO A 606 41.67 57.24 -13.45
N ALA A 607 40.42 57.49 -13.08
CA ALA A 607 39.65 58.71 -13.36
C ALA A 607 40.12 59.47 -14.61
N THR A 608 40.12 58.82 -15.78
CA THR A 608 40.23 59.52 -17.06
C THR A 608 38.82 59.87 -17.47
N SER A 609 38.27 60.87 -16.79
CA SER A 609 37.05 61.60 -17.16
C SER A 609 37.25 62.35 -18.48
N GLY A 610 37.58 61.61 -19.55
CA GLY A 610 37.96 62.15 -20.85
C GLY A 610 37.94 61.14 -22.02
N ASN A 611 37.78 59.83 -21.78
CA ASN A 611 37.81 58.84 -22.88
C ASN A 611 36.46 58.23 -23.27
N GLU A 612 35.44 58.21 -22.40
CA GLU A 612 34.10 57.72 -22.80
C GLU A 612 33.42 58.66 -23.81
N SER A 613 33.70 59.97 -23.76
CA SER A 613 33.18 60.95 -24.74
C SER A 613 33.72 60.74 -26.16
N ASN A 614 34.93 60.18 -26.30
CA ASN A 614 35.55 59.97 -27.61
C ASN A 614 34.98 58.75 -28.34
N ALA A 615 34.60 57.69 -27.61
CA ALA A 615 33.97 56.52 -28.19
C ALA A 615 32.55 56.83 -28.72
N GLU A 616 31.78 57.66 -28.02
CA GLU A 616 30.46 58.15 -28.49
C GLU A 616 30.59 59.11 -29.68
N LEU A 617 31.64 59.95 -29.73
CA LEU A 617 31.87 60.87 -30.85
C LEU A 617 32.08 60.13 -32.17
N HIS A 618 32.92 59.09 -32.18
CA HIS A 618 33.26 58.35 -33.40
C HIS A 618 32.12 57.46 -33.93
N ALA A 619 31.12 57.12 -33.10
CA ALA A 619 29.96 56.34 -33.50
C ALA A 619 28.87 57.18 -34.19
N SER A 620 28.83 58.49 -33.96
CA SER A 620 27.87 59.39 -34.60
C SER A 620 28.37 59.81 -35.99
N GLY A 621 27.57 59.65 -37.05
CA GLY A 621 27.91 60.09 -38.41
C GLY A 621 28.16 61.60 -38.59
N TYR A 622 28.14 62.37 -37.50
CA TYR A 622 28.39 63.81 -37.43
C TYR A 622 29.84 64.16 -37.07
N TYR A 623 30.68 63.20 -36.67
CA TYR A 623 32.10 63.42 -36.36
C TYR A 623 32.87 64.05 -37.53
N ALA A 624 32.63 63.59 -38.75
CA ALA A 624 33.29 64.13 -39.94
C ALA A 624 32.94 65.62 -40.16
N LEU A 625 31.68 66.00 -39.93
CA LEU A 625 31.23 67.38 -40.03
C LEU A 625 31.86 68.25 -38.92
N PHE A 626 32.00 67.70 -37.71
CA PHE A 626 32.65 68.36 -36.58
C PHE A 626 34.14 68.60 -36.85
N ALA A 627 34.86 67.57 -37.30
CA ALA A 627 36.29 67.65 -37.63
C ALA A 627 36.58 68.65 -38.76
N ASP A 628 35.68 68.80 -39.73
CA ASP A 628 35.86 69.74 -40.83
C ASP A 628 35.50 71.19 -40.48
N THR A 629 34.52 71.41 -39.59
CA THR A 629 33.94 72.76 -39.36
C THR A 629 34.44 73.45 -38.09
N VAL A 630 34.69 72.70 -37.01
CA VAL A 630 35.03 73.28 -35.70
C VAL A 630 36.44 73.90 -35.65
N PRO A 631 37.48 73.35 -36.29
CA PRO A 631 38.79 74.02 -36.36
C PRO A 631 38.76 75.39 -37.04
N ASP A 632 37.98 75.54 -38.12
CA ASP A 632 37.81 76.83 -38.81
C ASP A 632 37.10 77.85 -37.90
N ASP A 633 36.13 77.37 -37.11
CA ASP A 633 35.38 78.20 -36.17
C ASP A 633 36.24 78.66 -34.98
N VAL A 634 37.15 77.82 -34.49
CA VAL A 634 38.13 78.21 -33.46
C VAL A 634 39.13 79.22 -34.02
N GLN A 635 39.61 79.06 -35.26
CA GLN A 635 40.46 80.07 -35.91
C GLN A 635 39.72 81.40 -36.07
N ARG A 636 38.43 81.37 -36.42
CA ARG A 636 37.61 82.59 -36.50
C ARG A 636 37.53 83.33 -35.17
N LEU A 637 37.40 82.63 -34.04
CA LEU A 637 37.43 83.27 -32.71
C LEU A 637 38.70 84.12 -32.51
N TYR A 638 39.87 83.61 -32.90
CA TYR A 638 41.14 84.36 -32.82
C TYR A 638 41.17 85.55 -33.79
N THR A 639 40.66 85.40 -35.01
CA THR A 639 40.62 86.53 -35.95
C THR A 639 39.62 87.62 -35.55
N GLU A 640 38.49 87.24 -34.94
CA GLU A 640 37.41 88.14 -34.55
C GLU A 640 37.77 88.93 -33.28
N ILE A 641 38.52 88.33 -32.35
CA ILE A 641 39.08 89.04 -31.18
C ILE A 641 40.20 90.02 -31.61
N GLU A 642 41.07 89.63 -32.54
CA GLU A 642 42.11 90.52 -33.10
C GLU A 642 41.51 91.71 -33.89
N ALA A 643 40.40 91.47 -34.60
CA ALA A 643 39.66 92.52 -35.31
C ALA A 643 38.81 93.40 -34.37
N GLY A 644 38.62 93.00 -33.11
CA GLY A 644 37.78 93.70 -32.13
C GLY A 644 36.28 93.65 -32.41
N ASP A 645 35.81 92.68 -33.21
CA ASP A 645 34.39 92.52 -33.56
C ASP A 645 33.69 91.56 -32.60
N PHE A 646 33.23 92.11 -31.48
CA PHE A 646 32.52 91.35 -30.44
C PHE A 646 31.18 90.78 -30.90
N ALA A 647 30.56 91.32 -31.94
CA ALA A 647 29.28 90.81 -32.45
C ALA A 647 29.50 89.54 -33.29
N ALA A 648 30.50 89.55 -34.17
CA ALA A 648 30.94 88.36 -34.89
C ALA A 648 31.45 87.27 -33.92
N LEU A 649 32.26 87.67 -32.94
CA LEU A 649 32.81 86.78 -31.92
C LEU A 649 31.71 86.06 -31.12
N ALA A 650 30.66 86.77 -30.71
CA ALA A 650 29.52 86.18 -30.02
C ALA A 650 28.76 85.17 -30.90
N GLN A 651 28.66 85.45 -32.20
CA GLN A 651 27.98 84.56 -33.16
C GLN A 651 28.79 83.28 -33.40
N THR A 652 30.11 83.37 -33.49
CA THR A 652 31.01 82.21 -33.62
C THR A 652 31.01 81.36 -32.36
N ALA A 653 31.06 81.99 -31.16
CA ALA A 653 30.93 81.29 -29.88
C ALA A 653 29.57 80.56 -29.75
N HIS A 654 28.49 81.19 -30.22
CA HIS A 654 27.15 80.59 -30.23
C HIS A 654 27.05 79.36 -31.15
N ARG A 655 27.69 79.42 -32.31
CA ARG A 655 27.72 78.30 -33.26
C ARG A 655 28.52 77.12 -32.70
N LEU A 656 29.68 77.38 -32.09
CA LEU A 656 30.48 76.36 -31.41
C LEU A 656 29.72 75.71 -30.25
N LYS A 657 29.00 76.51 -29.44
CA LYS A 657 28.11 76.00 -28.40
C LYS A 657 27.07 75.02 -28.95
N GLY A 658 26.47 75.35 -30.10
CA GLY A 658 25.51 74.49 -30.79
C GLY A 658 26.12 73.17 -31.25
N ALA A 659 27.33 73.20 -31.81
CA ALA A 659 28.06 72.00 -32.24
C ALA A 659 28.40 71.08 -31.05
N PHE A 660 28.90 71.64 -29.95
CA PHE A 660 29.17 70.87 -28.73
C PHE A 660 27.90 70.31 -28.10
N ALA A 661 26.80 71.07 -28.07
CA ALA A 661 25.52 70.59 -27.56
C ALA A 661 24.93 69.45 -28.39
N MET A 662 25.08 69.49 -29.73
CA MET A 662 24.58 68.45 -30.63
C MET A 662 25.30 67.11 -30.46
N LEU A 663 26.60 67.16 -30.10
CA LEU A 663 27.42 65.97 -29.83
C LEU A 663 27.47 65.58 -28.35
N ASN A 664 26.61 66.17 -27.51
CA ASN A 664 26.54 65.94 -26.07
C ASN A 664 27.88 66.22 -25.33
N LEU A 665 28.72 67.10 -25.88
CA LEU A 665 30.00 67.54 -25.30
C LEU A 665 29.77 68.64 -24.24
N ILE A 666 29.39 68.22 -23.04
CA ILE A 666 29.04 69.11 -21.93
C ILE A 666 30.17 70.11 -21.56
N PRO A 667 31.46 69.69 -21.45
CA PRO A 667 32.53 70.61 -21.09
C PRO A 667 32.75 71.72 -22.15
N GLY A 668 32.76 71.37 -23.43
CA GLY A 668 32.91 72.35 -24.52
C GLY A 668 31.76 73.35 -24.57
N LYS A 669 30.53 72.88 -24.34
CA LYS A 669 29.35 73.75 -24.24
C LYS A 669 29.48 74.78 -23.11
N GLN A 670 29.92 74.37 -21.93
CA GLN A 670 30.11 75.26 -20.77
C GLN A 670 31.20 76.32 -21.03
N LEU A 671 32.29 75.94 -21.71
CA LEU A 671 33.32 76.90 -22.12
C LEU A 671 32.76 77.95 -23.07
N CYS A 672 31.95 77.57 -24.05
CA CYS A 672 31.30 78.52 -24.97
C CYS A 672 30.25 79.40 -24.27
N GLU A 673 29.49 78.89 -23.31
CA GLU A 673 28.54 79.69 -22.52
C GLU A 673 29.26 80.74 -21.66
N THR A 674 30.40 80.37 -21.08
CA THR A 674 31.22 81.29 -20.30
C THR A 674 31.86 82.35 -21.20
N LEU A 675 32.34 81.96 -22.39
CA LEU A 675 32.84 82.88 -23.39
C LEU A 675 31.76 83.88 -23.85
N GLU A 676 30.53 83.42 -24.13
CA GLU A 676 29.40 84.31 -24.46
C GLU A 676 29.11 85.33 -23.34
N HIS A 677 29.21 84.92 -22.07
CA HIS A 677 29.03 85.81 -20.93
C HIS A 677 30.13 86.88 -20.87
N LEU A 678 31.39 86.48 -21.01
CA LEU A 678 32.54 87.39 -20.97
C LEU A 678 32.51 88.39 -22.15
N ILE A 679 32.02 87.98 -23.31
CA ILE A 679 31.79 88.87 -24.46
C ILE A 679 30.74 89.95 -24.14
N ARG A 680 29.68 89.59 -23.40
CA ARG A 680 28.66 90.57 -22.95
C ARG A 680 29.22 91.56 -21.93
N GLU A 681 30.11 91.09 -21.06
CA GLU A 681 30.77 91.90 -20.03
C GLU A 681 31.96 92.71 -20.56
N LYS A 682 32.40 92.46 -21.80
CA LYS A 682 33.57 93.09 -22.46
C LYS A 682 34.88 92.90 -21.71
N ASP A 683 35.07 91.73 -21.10
CA ASP A 683 36.32 91.37 -20.42
C ASP A 683 37.33 90.77 -21.43
N ALA A 684 38.24 91.59 -21.95
CA ALA A 684 39.22 91.18 -22.95
C ALA A 684 40.18 90.08 -22.46
N GLN A 685 40.58 90.10 -21.18
CA GLN A 685 41.52 89.10 -20.64
C GLN A 685 40.83 87.76 -20.41
N GLY A 686 39.58 87.78 -19.94
CA GLY A 686 38.76 86.58 -19.80
C GLY A 686 38.49 85.92 -21.16
N ILE A 687 38.21 86.72 -22.19
CA ILE A 687 37.91 86.22 -23.53
C ILE A 687 39.08 85.46 -24.15
N GLU A 688 40.30 86.02 -24.14
CA GLU A 688 41.49 85.34 -24.70
C GLU A 688 41.78 84.02 -24.00
N LYS A 689 41.65 83.99 -22.67
CA LYS A 689 41.83 82.76 -21.87
C LYS A 689 40.85 81.67 -22.29
N TYR A 690 39.56 82.00 -22.38
CA TYR A 690 38.54 81.01 -22.72
C TYR A 690 38.58 80.59 -24.20
N ILE A 691 39.03 81.45 -25.12
CA ILE A 691 39.32 81.02 -26.50
C ILE A 691 40.46 79.98 -26.49
N SER A 692 41.50 80.20 -25.69
CA SER A 692 42.59 79.21 -25.55
C SER A 692 42.14 77.91 -24.89
N ASP A 693 41.26 77.97 -23.88
CA ASP A 693 40.72 76.78 -23.22
C ASP A 693 39.81 75.98 -24.18
N ILE A 694 39.04 76.66 -25.03
CA ILE A 694 38.23 76.02 -26.09
C ILE A 694 39.13 75.36 -27.15
N ASP A 695 40.19 76.03 -27.61
CA ASP A 695 41.14 75.48 -28.58
C ASP A 695 41.86 74.24 -28.02
N ALA A 696 42.29 74.28 -26.76
CA ALA A 696 42.89 73.13 -26.08
C ALA A 696 41.89 71.96 -25.96
N TYR A 697 40.63 72.25 -25.63
CA TYR A 697 39.58 71.24 -25.56
C TYR A 697 39.29 70.62 -26.93
N VAL A 698 39.17 71.42 -27.99
CA VAL A 698 38.96 70.92 -29.37
C VAL A 698 40.13 70.06 -29.83
N LYS A 699 41.37 70.46 -29.56
CA LYS A 699 42.57 69.66 -29.84
C LYS A 699 42.66 68.36 -29.05
N SER A 700 41.93 68.23 -27.94
CA SER A 700 41.84 66.98 -27.18
C SER A 700 40.79 66.01 -27.73
N LEU A 701 39.86 66.52 -28.55
CA LEU A 701 38.77 65.76 -29.16
C LEU A 701 39.05 65.32 -30.61
N LEU A 702 39.97 66.02 -31.31
CA LEU A 702 40.44 65.71 -32.66
C LEU A 702 41.78 64.95 -32.61
#